data_AF-A0AAV9UQ37-F1
#
_entry.id   AF-A0AAV9UQ37-F1
#
_cell.length_a   1.000
_cell.length_b   1.000
_cell.length_c   1.000
_cell.angle_alpha   90.00
_cell.angle_beta   90.00
_cell.angle_gamma   90.00
#
_symmetry.space_group_name_H-M   'P 1'
#
loop_
_entity.id
_entity.type
_entity.pdbx_description
1 polymer ?
#
loop_
_entity_poly.entity_id
_entity_poly.type
_entity_poly.pdbx_seq_one_letter_code
_entity_poly.pdbx_strand_id
1 'polypeptide(L)'
;MLSYSAAVNVAVWALAAFAGPSVGIDPLYPEQHAVSPAAANGLTEFFQVYRPPLAPLTTTAHPHDDFSGEACSTTLMKYEFVNSYGHPAVAQYTPPPASCDWNTVYFHLYTTSKGRQYDRLAFLFFNDTELWRTSTPEPTAAGIYSTYTKDLTHFSTLLRQSGTLIFDLGNIVNDVLTGTFAVTLTAHYFKLEVPPQHKPADVVVPVSKMQGSNGQPSNFVLPNDFAGSTISVPKNVKKAVLSVIASGNSNEEFWYTNVPDNLANAFPNTPLLSHSSYREVQVFVDGVMVEAIMPTPAIYTGGINPGLWKPIVCPYAYDLWEAEIDITPWVAGKSNAAIELQVQGLRNVQRNLEVGGGIGQNWYVSARTFFWTDSAATPVDAAQFVSKSSPPTIQYGYNIDGEGDAKVLSFSLSVERQTAVQRDTGASNILVTRNQKYRIQSSLFANGNNQTLLATTSVNESVQIIPHNSTDSRQQVDVRESEFTLGIDSAYIQYKDTSFFLYGKVNNTYQNQGPESPLLTDKSALFLESPSSAEQLGLQRYQDSRFMDDSSSYFSAATGSNKPSWINGISHQGYRYDLTGNSLVTKRTVKSYERDVRSIYPEVKSDFQTINGVSVPDLVRINSDPNHRRIGVEAAQAICVSQPHGRVLECASG
;
A
#
# COMPACT_ATOMS: atom_id res chain seq x y z
N MET A 1 33.97 7.07 21.82
CA MET A 1 34.33 8.05 22.88
C MET A 1 34.33 9.43 22.25
N LEU A 2 33.23 10.17 22.40
CA LEU A 2 33.12 11.64 22.45
C LEU A 2 31.63 11.97 22.39
N SER A 3 31.17 12.52 23.50
CA SER A 3 29.81 12.79 23.93
C SER A 3 29.35 14.17 23.51
N TYR A 4 28.12 14.30 23.00
CA TYR A 4 27.36 15.55 23.04
C TYR A 4 25.98 15.27 23.65
N SER A 5 25.72 15.94 24.77
CA SER A 5 24.46 15.98 25.50
C SER A 5 23.68 17.21 25.04
N ALA A 6 22.42 17.05 24.66
CA ALA A 6 21.42 18.11 24.64
C ALA A 6 20.05 17.50 24.90
N ALA A 7 19.43 17.93 25.99
CA ALA A 7 18.07 17.56 26.39
C ALA A 7 17.05 18.10 25.38
N VAL A 8 16.16 17.23 24.89
CA VAL A 8 15.05 17.59 24.01
C VAL A 8 13.75 17.23 24.72
N ASN A 9 12.91 18.25 24.94
CA ASN A 9 11.58 18.14 25.50
C ASN A 9 10.64 17.41 24.53
N VAL A 10 9.84 16.51 25.10
CA VAL A 10 8.88 15.61 24.46
C VAL A 10 7.65 16.39 23.99
N ALA A 11 7.48 16.52 22.68
CA ALA A 11 6.19 16.79 22.02
C ALA A 11 6.30 16.43 20.53
N VAL A 12 6.65 15.18 20.25
CA VAL A 12 6.39 14.52 18.96
C VAL A 12 5.15 13.67 19.21
N TRP A 13 4.27 13.54 18.21
CA TRP A 13 3.26 12.49 18.12
C TRP A 13 3.71 11.27 18.93
N ALA A 14 2.97 10.97 20.01
CA ALA A 14 3.27 9.83 20.86
C ALA A 14 2.87 8.56 20.11
N LEU A 15 3.66 8.24 19.07
CA LEU A 15 3.90 6.93 18.46
C LEU A 15 4.82 7.07 17.23
N ALA A 16 6.10 7.38 17.47
CA ALA A 16 7.22 6.96 16.63
C ALA A 16 8.53 6.99 17.44
N ALA A 17 9.25 5.87 17.43
CA ALA A 17 10.67 5.70 17.80
C ALA A 17 11.10 5.97 19.26
N PHE A 18 11.18 4.91 20.08
CA PHE A 18 12.29 4.81 21.03
C PHE A 18 13.47 4.13 20.32
N ALA A 19 14.49 4.92 20.02
CA ALA A 19 15.86 4.43 19.88
C ALA A 19 16.26 3.76 21.20
N GLY A 20 16.68 2.49 21.14
CA GLY A 20 17.10 1.76 22.33
C GLY A 20 18.38 2.33 22.95
N PRO A 21 18.54 2.33 24.27
CA PRO A 21 19.85 2.18 24.88
C PRO A 21 20.17 0.68 24.99
N SER A 22 21.32 0.31 24.44
CA SER A 22 21.99 -0.97 24.68
C SER A 22 22.23 -1.18 26.18
N VAL A 23 21.56 -2.14 26.81
CA VAL A 23 22.02 -2.74 28.09
C VAL A 23 21.58 -4.20 28.18
N GLY A 24 22.57 -5.10 28.31
CA GLY A 24 22.46 -6.36 29.05
C GLY A 24 21.53 -7.44 28.50
N ILE A 25 22.11 -8.41 27.82
CA ILE A 25 21.50 -9.71 27.52
C ILE A 25 21.39 -10.48 28.83
N ASP A 26 20.17 -10.80 29.26
CA ASP A 26 19.86 -12.02 30.01
C ASP A 26 18.50 -12.55 29.51
N PRO A 27 18.43 -13.76 28.92
CA PRO A 27 17.21 -14.30 28.36
C PRO A 27 16.34 -14.89 29.48
N LEU A 28 15.22 -14.25 29.78
CA LEU A 28 14.18 -14.78 30.67
C LEU A 28 12.93 -15.23 29.89
N TYR A 29 13.11 -15.88 28.73
CA TYR A 29 12.05 -16.69 28.12
C TYR A 29 12.68 -17.92 27.44
N PRO A 30 12.40 -19.15 27.92
CA PRO A 30 12.87 -20.35 27.27
C PRO A 30 12.17 -20.60 25.92
N GLU A 31 12.77 -21.52 25.16
CA GLU A 31 12.56 -21.89 23.76
C GLU A 31 11.14 -21.82 23.15
N GLN A 32 11.15 -21.52 21.86
CA GLN A 32 10.07 -21.55 20.89
C GLN A 32 9.25 -22.84 20.96
N HIS A 33 7.93 -22.69 21.12
CA HIS A 33 6.98 -23.79 21.00
C HIS A 33 6.16 -23.64 19.71
N ALA A 34 6.02 -24.72 18.96
CA ALA A 34 5.03 -24.80 17.88
C ALA A 34 3.61 -24.83 18.48
N VAL A 35 2.76 -23.87 18.11
CA VAL A 35 1.35 -23.84 18.54
C VAL A 35 0.40 -23.99 17.34
N SER A 36 -0.61 -24.83 17.55
CA SER A 36 -1.67 -25.24 16.61
C SER A 36 -2.62 -24.10 16.20
N PRO A 37 -3.18 -24.14 14.97
CA PRO A 37 -4.31 -23.31 14.58
C PRO A 37 -5.61 -23.96 15.07
N ALA A 38 -6.23 -23.34 16.06
CA ALA A 38 -7.65 -23.54 16.33
C ALA A 38 -8.22 -22.15 16.66
N ALA A 39 -9.20 -21.69 15.89
CA ALA A 39 -10.02 -20.55 16.26
C ALA A 39 -10.66 -20.86 17.62
N ALA A 40 -10.08 -20.34 18.69
CA ALA A 40 -10.60 -20.49 20.03
C ALA A 40 -11.71 -19.45 20.25
N ASN A 41 -12.83 -19.91 20.80
CA ASN A 41 -13.93 -19.08 21.31
C ASN A 41 -13.39 -17.79 21.99
N GLY A 42 -13.68 -16.62 21.41
CA GLY A 42 -13.43 -15.32 22.04
C GLY A 42 -12.47 -14.34 21.35
N LEU A 43 -11.86 -14.67 20.20
CA LEU A 43 -11.05 -13.72 19.43
C LEU A 43 -11.93 -12.78 18.57
N THR A 44 -11.53 -11.52 18.45
CA THR A 44 -12.17 -10.54 17.55
C THR A 44 -11.55 -10.61 16.15
N GLU A 45 -12.38 -10.67 15.10
CA GLU A 45 -11.92 -10.60 13.73
C GLU A 45 -11.47 -9.19 13.37
N PHE A 46 -10.31 -9.07 12.71
CA PHE A 46 -9.83 -7.85 12.08
C PHE A 46 -9.60 -8.12 10.60
N PHE A 47 -10.17 -7.30 9.72
CA PHE A 47 -10.17 -7.59 8.29
C PHE A 47 -10.04 -6.34 7.43
N GLN A 48 -9.55 -6.52 6.21
CA GLN A 48 -9.56 -5.50 5.16
C GLN A 48 -10.78 -5.73 4.26
N VAL A 49 -11.37 -4.66 3.73
CA VAL A 49 -12.36 -4.78 2.64
C VAL A 49 -11.60 -4.89 1.32
N TYR A 50 -11.68 -6.05 0.67
CA TYR A 50 -11.06 -6.32 -0.62
C TYR A 50 -11.92 -7.29 -1.45
N ARG A 51 -11.60 -7.41 -2.75
CA ARG A 51 -12.27 -8.36 -3.65
C ARG A 51 -11.94 -9.83 -3.31
N PRO A 52 -12.89 -10.76 -3.42
CA PRO A 52 -12.61 -12.17 -3.22
C PRO A 52 -11.74 -12.72 -4.37
N PRO A 53 -10.81 -13.65 -4.07
CA PRO A 53 -9.92 -14.25 -5.06
C PRO A 53 -10.67 -15.05 -6.13
N LEU A 54 -11.71 -15.80 -5.73
CA LEU A 54 -12.54 -16.63 -6.59
C LEU A 54 -14.01 -16.54 -6.18
N ALA A 55 -14.89 -16.92 -7.10
CA ALA A 55 -16.31 -17.09 -6.81
C ALA A 55 -16.50 -18.34 -5.94
N PRO A 56 -17.27 -18.23 -4.84
CA PRO A 56 -17.63 -19.39 -4.04
C PRO A 56 -18.34 -20.45 -4.86
N LEU A 57 -17.98 -21.73 -4.69
CA LEU A 57 -18.73 -22.83 -5.32
C LEU A 57 -19.97 -23.20 -4.50
N THR A 58 -20.02 -22.76 -3.24
CA THR A 58 -21.15 -22.96 -2.35
C THR A 58 -21.61 -21.63 -1.79
N THR A 59 -22.84 -21.55 -1.29
CA THR A 59 -23.37 -20.34 -0.63
C THR A 59 -22.71 -20.17 0.74
N THR A 60 -21.44 -19.76 0.77
CA THR A 60 -20.68 -19.51 2.00
C THR A 60 -20.81 -18.05 2.41
N ALA A 61 -20.89 -17.80 3.72
CA ALA A 61 -20.84 -16.44 4.27
C ALA A 61 -19.43 -15.80 4.18
N HIS A 62 -18.36 -16.59 4.00
CA HIS A 62 -16.97 -16.12 3.97
C HIS A 62 -16.28 -16.43 2.62
N PRO A 63 -16.55 -15.67 1.54
CA PRO A 63 -16.02 -15.95 0.21
C PRO A 63 -14.50 -15.79 0.11
N HIS A 64 -13.87 -15.11 1.07
CA HIS A 64 -12.42 -14.92 1.16
C HIS A 64 -11.66 -16.15 1.67
N ASP A 65 -12.40 -17.07 2.30
CA ASP A 65 -11.91 -18.31 2.91
C ASP A 65 -12.52 -19.56 2.23
N ASP A 66 -13.24 -19.40 1.11
CA ASP A 66 -13.77 -20.52 0.34
C ASP A 66 -12.74 -21.06 -0.65
N PHE A 67 -12.01 -22.08 -0.20
CA PHE A 67 -11.05 -22.83 -1.02
C PHE A 67 -11.65 -24.10 -1.64
N SER A 68 -12.98 -24.28 -1.61
CA SER A 68 -13.63 -25.41 -2.25
C SER A 68 -13.22 -25.52 -3.73
N GLY A 69 -13.04 -26.74 -4.23
CA GLY A 69 -12.62 -26.98 -5.62
C GLY A 69 -11.14 -26.67 -5.91
N GLU A 70 -10.30 -26.50 -4.89
CA GLU A 70 -8.85 -26.55 -5.06
C GLU A 70 -8.39 -27.93 -5.55
N ALA A 71 -7.34 -27.95 -6.37
CA ALA A 71 -6.69 -29.19 -6.80
C ALA A 71 -5.86 -29.79 -5.65
N CYS A 72 -5.19 -28.93 -4.90
CA CYS A 72 -4.48 -29.27 -3.67
C CYS A 72 -4.19 -28.01 -2.84
N SER A 73 -3.81 -28.21 -1.58
CA SER A 73 -3.27 -27.18 -0.70
C SER A 73 -2.06 -27.66 0.07
N THR A 74 -1.26 -26.73 0.58
CA THR A 74 -0.08 -27.03 1.40
C THR A 74 0.15 -25.91 2.40
N THR A 75 0.26 -26.26 3.69
CA THR A 75 0.74 -25.30 4.70
C THR A 75 2.22 -25.07 4.48
N LEU A 76 2.58 -23.85 4.12
CA LEU A 76 3.96 -23.45 3.84
C LEU A 76 4.72 -23.16 5.13
N MET A 77 4.02 -22.61 6.14
CA MET A 77 4.63 -22.16 7.38
C MET A 77 3.59 -22.09 8.50
N LYS A 78 4.02 -22.46 9.71
CA LYS A 78 3.40 -22.07 10.98
C LYS A 78 4.50 -21.52 11.88
N TYR A 79 4.33 -20.32 12.40
CA TYR A 79 5.38 -19.67 13.17
C TYR A 79 4.80 -18.68 14.18
N GLU A 80 5.44 -18.53 15.33
CA GLU A 80 5.07 -17.52 16.34
C GLU A 80 6.21 -16.50 16.50
N PHE A 81 5.92 -15.25 16.16
CA PHE A 81 6.84 -14.13 16.24
C PHE A 81 6.76 -13.46 17.62
N VAL A 82 7.79 -13.68 18.44
CA VAL A 82 7.92 -13.15 19.81
C VAL A 82 8.99 -12.05 19.86
N ASN A 83 10.27 -12.43 19.88
CA ASN A 83 11.44 -11.54 19.79
C ASN A 83 12.18 -11.81 18.47
N SER A 84 11.51 -11.51 17.36
CA SER A 84 11.89 -11.91 16.00
C SER A 84 12.56 -10.81 15.18
N TYR A 85 12.90 -9.67 15.79
CA TYR A 85 13.59 -8.59 15.08
C TYR A 85 14.92 -9.09 14.50
N GLY A 86 15.09 -9.01 13.17
CA GLY A 86 16.26 -9.55 12.45
C GLY A 86 16.32 -11.08 12.36
N HIS A 87 15.28 -11.77 12.84
CA HIS A 87 15.17 -13.23 12.88
C HIS A 87 13.86 -13.67 12.19
N PRO A 88 13.83 -13.63 10.85
CA PRO A 88 12.65 -14.02 10.08
C PRO A 88 12.34 -15.51 10.24
N ALA A 89 11.09 -15.88 9.97
CA ALA A 89 10.72 -17.28 9.84
C ALA A 89 11.19 -17.80 8.47
N VAL A 90 11.95 -18.90 8.45
CA VAL A 90 12.51 -19.47 7.23
C VAL A 90 11.99 -20.89 7.04
N ALA A 91 11.44 -21.16 5.85
CA ALA A 91 10.91 -22.48 5.50
C ALA A 91 11.40 -22.90 4.10
N GLN A 92 11.62 -24.19 3.90
CA GLN A 92 11.87 -24.73 2.56
C GLN A 92 10.53 -24.91 1.84
N TYR A 93 10.43 -24.34 0.64
CA TYR A 93 9.30 -24.53 -0.25
C TYR A 93 9.62 -25.63 -1.25
N THR A 94 8.67 -26.55 -1.38
CA THR A 94 8.62 -27.52 -2.45
C THR A 94 7.36 -27.29 -3.28
N PRO A 95 7.44 -27.26 -4.62
CA PRO A 95 6.27 -27.16 -5.46
C PRO A 95 5.30 -28.34 -5.19
N PRO A 96 3.99 -28.16 -5.42
CA PRO A 96 3.03 -29.23 -5.20
C PRO A 96 3.35 -30.44 -6.09
N PRO A 97 2.95 -31.67 -5.69
CA PRO A 97 3.27 -32.88 -6.44
C PRO A 97 2.68 -32.81 -7.85
N ALA A 98 3.27 -33.55 -8.80
CA ALA A 98 2.84 -33.55 -10.19
C ALA A 98 1.36 -33.98 -10.40
N SER A 99 0.77 -34.69 -9.43
CA SER A 99 -0.66 -35.03 -9.42
C SER A 99 -1.57 -33.81 -9.18
N CYS A 100 -1.05 -32.72 -8.62
CA CYS A 100 -1.73 -31.45 -8.47
C CYS A 100 -1.48 -30.60 -9.71
N ASP A 101 -2.30 -30.78 -10.73
CA ASP A 101 -2.31 -29.88 -11.89
C ASP A 101 -2.93 -28.54 -11.47
N TRP A 102 -2.23 -27.43 -11.74
CA TRP A 102 -2.66 -26.09 -11.35
C TRP A 102 -2.18 -25.02 -12.32
N ASN A 103 -2.96 -23.95 -12.44
CA ASN A 103 -2.63 -22.74 -13.20
C ASN A 103 -3.00 -21.43 -12.47
N THR A 104 -3.55 -21.53 -11.27
CA THR A 104 -3.89 -20.41 -10.38
C THR A 104 -3.47 -20.78 -8.96
N VAL A 105 -2.90 -19.85 -8.22
CA VAL A 105 -2.43 -20.08 -6.84
C VAL A 105 -2.69 -18.86 -5.97
N TYR A 106 -3.24 -19.11 -4.79
CA TYR A 106 -3.46 -18.12 -3.75
C TYR A 106 -2.69 -18.48 -2.50
N PHE A 107 -2.10 -17.48 -1.86
CA PHE A 107 -1.57 -17.64 -0.51
C PHE A 107 -2.55 -17.04 0.48
N HIS A 108 -2.91 -17.82 1.49
CA HIS A 108 -3.80 -17.44 2.57
C HIS A 108 -2.98 -17.28 3.85
N LEU A 109 -2.99 -16.06 4.41
CA LEU A 109 -2.33 -15.72 5.66
C LEU A 109 -3.38 -15.63 6.76
N TYR A 110 -3.28 -16.52 7.75
CA TYR A 110 -4.06 -16.48 8.98
C TYR A 110 -3.15 -16.04 10.13
N THR A 111 -3.53 -14.98 10.83
CA THR A 111 -2.73 -14.41 11.93
C THR A 111 -3.59 -14.29 13.19
N THR A 112 -3.06 -14.72 14.33
CA THR A 112 -3.63 -14.42 15.65
C THR A 112 -2.65 -13.65 16.51
N SER A 113 -3.17 -12.83 17.40
CA SER A 113 -2.36 -12.08 18.35
C SER A 113 -3.18 -11.71 19.57
N LYS A 114 -2.55 -11.65 20.74
CA LYS A 114 -3.21 -11.30 22.01
C LYS A 114 -2.26 -10.57 22.92
N GLY A 115 -2.75 -9.51 23.57
CA GLY A 115 -1.96 -8.68 24.49
C GLY A 115 -1.78 -7.27 23.93
N ARG A 116 -0.82 -6.54 24.48
CA ARG A 116 -0.49 -5.19 24.02
C ARG A 116 0.62 -5.26 22.98
N GLN A 117 0.36 -4.78 21.77
CA GLN A 117 1.38 -4.70 20.72
C GLN A 117 0.99 -3.65 19.67
N TYR A 118 1.98 -3.16 18.93
CA TYR A 118 1.77 -2.35 17.72
C TYR A 118 1.63 -3.24 16.49
N ASP A 119 1.16 -2.64 15.39
CA ASP A 119 1.20 -3.29 14.09
C ASP A 119 2.63 -3.53 13.62
N ARG A 120 2.81 -4.62 12.88
CA ARG A 120 4.10 -5.07 12.37
C ARG A 120 4.05 -5.17 10.86
N LEU A 121 4.88 -4.37 10.19
CA LEU A 121 5.19 -4.56 8.79
C LEU A 121 5.91 -5.90 8.60
N ALA A 122 5.50 -6.65 7.59
CA ALA A 122 6.04 -7.96 7.28
C ALA A 122 6.26 -8.15 5.78
N PHE A 123 7.25 -8.99 5.45
CA PHE A 123 7.72 -9.24 4.10
C PHE A 123 7.82 -10.74 3.83
N LEU A 124 7.15 -11.22 2.80
CA LEU A 124 7.26 -12.59 2.32
C LEU A 124 8.14 -12.62 1.06
N PHE A 125 9.30 -13.24 1.18
CA PHE A 125 10.22 -13.50 0.08
C PHE A 125 10.22 -14.97 -0.33
N PHE A 126 10.38 -15.22 -1.62
CA PHE A 126 10.80 -16.50 -2.18
C PHE A 126 12.20 -16.34 -2.76
N ASN A 127 13.18 -16.98 -2.14
CA ASN A 127 14.60 -16.67 -2.30
C ASN A 127 14.81 -15.16 -2.12
N ASP A 128 15.14 -14.44 -3.19
CA ASP A 128 15.42 -13.01 -3.18
C ASP A 128 14.29 -12.16 -3.78
N THR A 129 13.19 -12.79 -4.20
CA THR A 129 12.03 -12.14 -4.80
C THR A 129 10.96 -11.89 -3.75
N GLU A 130 10.61 -10.63 -3.50
CA GLU A 130 9.47 -10.30 -2.64
C GLU A 130 8.17 -10.70 -3.33
N LEU A 131 7.36 -11.53 -2.69
CA LEU A 131 6.05 -11.95 -3.18
C LEU A 131 4.93 -11.07 -2.59
N TRP A 132 5.09 -10.66 -1.33
CA TRP A 132 4.02 -9.96 -0.60
C TRP A 132 4.58 -9.12 0.54
N ARG A 133 4.14 -7.86 0.62
CA ARG A 133 4.30 -6.98 1.78
C ARG A 133 2.97 -6.73 2.45
N THR A 134 2.93 -6.88 3.76
CA THR A 134 1.70 -6.82 4.56
C THR A 134 1.96 -6.14 5.91
N SER A 135 0.93 -5.67 6.60
CA SER A 135 1.00 -5.21 7.99
C SER A 135 -0.02 -5.95 8.84
N THR A 136 0.34 -6.26 10.09
CA THR A 136 -0.59 -6.91 11.03
C THR A 136 -1.56 -5.91 11.66
N PRO A 137 -2.75 -6.33 12.09
CA PRO A 137 -3.58 -5.53 13.00
C PRO A 137 -2.92 -5.36 14.38
N GLU A 138 -3.17 -4.23 15.06
CA GLU A 138 -2.87 -4.06 16.48
C GLU A 138 -3.78 -4.96 17.35
N PRO A 139 -3.21 -5.88 18.17
CA PRO A 139 -4.03 -6.76 19.00
C PRO A 139 -4.73 -6.06 20.16
N THR A 140 -5.73 -6.77 20.69
CA THR A 140 -6.43 -6.40 21.92
C THR A 140 -6.03 -7.33 23.07
N ALA A 141 -6.36 -6.94 24.30
CA ALA A 141 -6.20 -7.80 25.47
C ALA A 141 -7.04 -9.09 25.40
N ALA A 142 -8.20 -9.04 24.73
CA ALA A 142 -9.05 -10.21 24.49
C ALA A 142 -8.44 -11.16 23.45
N GLY A 143 -7.67 -10.61 22.51
CA GLY A 143 -7.07 -11.32 21.40
C GLY A 143 -7.85 -11.10 20.11
N ILE A 144 -7.14 -11.26 19.00
CA ILE A 144 -7.65 -11.02 17.65
C ILE A 144 -7.27 -12.17 16.72
N TYR A 145 -7.98 -12.26 15.61
CA TYR A 145 -7.51 -12.97 14.43
C TYR A 145 -7.73 -12.13 13.17
N SER A 146 -6.97 -12.39 12.12
CA SER A 146 -7.12 -11.77 10.81
C SER A 146 -6.76 -12.74 9.71
N THR A 147 -7.40 -12.58 8.56
CA THR A 147 -7.09 -13.31 7.34
C THR A 147 -6.88 -12.37 6.16
N TYR A 148 -6.02 -12.79 5.23
CA TYR A 148 -5.95 -12.22 3.89
C TYR A 148 -5.55 -13.29 2.88
N THR A 149 -6.19 -13.26 1.71
CA THR A 149 -5.91 -14.17 0.61
C THR A 149 -5.39 -13.39 -0.59
N LYS A 150 -4.11 -13.58 -0.94
CA LYS A 150 -3.44 -12.90 -2.05
C LYS A 150 -3.28 -13.80 -3.28
N ASP A 151 -3.57 -13.27 -4.46
CA ASP A 151 -3.28 -13.92 -5.75
C ASP A 151 -1.79 -13.85 -6.08
N LEU A 152 -1.14 -15.00 -6.18
CA LEU A 152 0.28 -15.12 -6.57
C LEU A 152 0.45 -15.85 -7.91
N THR A 153 -0.60 -15.92 -8.72
CA THR A 153 -0.60 -16.63 -10.01
C THR A 153 0.45 -16.08 -10.98
N HIS A 154 0.74 -14.78 -10.94
CA HIS A 154 1.77 -14.17 -11.77
C HIS A 154 3.21 -14.64 -11.41
N PHE A 155 3.40 -15.21 -10.21
CA PHE A 155 4.65 -15.86 -9.79
C PHE A 155 4.71 -17.36 -10.12
N SER A 156 3.80 -17.87 -10.96
CA SER A 156 3.69 -19.31 -11.24
C SER A 156 5.02 -19.99 -11.58
N THR A 157 5.87 -19.32 -12.36
CA THR A 157 7.18 -19.83 -12.77
C THR A 157 8.13 -20.06 -11.58
N LEU A 158 8.12 -19.16 -10.58
CA LEU A 158 8.91 -19.34 -9.35
C LEU A 158 8.32 -20.46 -8.49
N LEU A 159 7.00 -20.47 -8.33
CA LEU A 159 6.28 -21.41 -7.48
C LEU A 159 6.24 -22.86 -8.03
N ARG A 160 6.73 -23.08 -9.25
CA ARG A 160 6.97 -24.43 -9.82
C ARG A 160 8.37 -24.97 -9.49
N GLN A 161 9.20 -24.20 -8.80
CA GLN A 161 10.55 -24.57 -8.41
C GLN A 161 10.63 -24.69 -6.89
N SER A 162 11.56 -25.51 -6.40
CA SER A 162 11.91 -25.49 -4.97
C SER A 162 12.68 -24.23 -4.64
N GLY A 163 12.53 -23.74 -3.41
CA GLY A 163 13.21 -22.53 -2.96
C GLY A 163 13.06 -22.34 -1.45
N THR A 164 13.49 -21.18 -0.96
CA THR A 164 13.36 -20.82 0.45
C THR A 164 12.31 -19.72 0.59
N LEU A 165 11.30 -19.95 1.42
CA LEU A 165 10.39 -18.90 1.87
C LEU A 165 10.97 -18.24 3.11
N ILE A 166 10.98 -16.91 3.11
CA ILE A 166 11.45 -16.08 4.21
C ILE A 166 10.32 -15.12 4.54
N PHE A 167 9.74 -15.28 5.73
CA PHE A 167 8.71 -14.38 6.23
C PHE A 167 9.28 -13.56 7.38
N ASP A 168 9.65 -12.32 7.05
CA ASP A 168 10.19 -11.37 8.02
C ASP A 168 9.05 -10.59 8.66
N LEU A 169 8.92 -10.71 9.98
CA LEU A 169 7.99 -9.95 10.80
C LEU A 169 8.73 -9.64 12.10
N GLY A 170 9.24 -8.41 12.20
CA GLY A 170 10.01 -7.97 13.35
C GLY A 170 9.11 -7.68 14.56
N ASN A 171 9.21 -8.51 15.60
CA ASN A 171 8.49 -8.30 16.84
C ASN A 171 9.44 -8.24 18.05
N ILE A 172 8.99 -7.51 19.08
CA ILE A 172 9.68 -7.40 20.38
C ILE A 172 8.61 -7.53 21.47
N VAL A 173 8.84 -8.44 22.40
CA VAL A 173 8.00 -8.70 23.57
C VAL A 173 8.76 -8.40 24.85
N ASN A 174 8.12 -7.64 25.75
CA ASN A 174 8.63 -7.24 27.06
C ASN A 174 7.46 -6.98 28.04
N ASP A 175 7.77 -6.45 29.22
CA ASP A 175 6.78 -6.17 30.28
C ASP A 175 5.65 -5.21 29.87
N VAL A 176 5.85 -4.41 28.81
CA VAL A 176 4.86 -3.47 28.28
C VAL A 176 4.21 -4.00 27.02
N LEU A 177 5.01 -4.49 26.07
CA LEU A 177 4.57 -5.05 24.80
C LEU A 177 4.47 -6.57 24.94
N THR A 178 3.30 -7.06 25.31
CA THR A 178 3.09 -8.48 25.66
C THR A 178 2.59 -9.33 24.50
N GLY A 179 2.22 -8.73 23.37
CA GLY A 179 1.61 -9.43 22.26
C GLY A 179 2.60 -10.12 21.32
N THR A 180 2.36 -11.42 21.08
CA THR A 180 3.01 -12.24 20.05
C THR A 180 2.13 -12.30 18.79
N PHE A 181 2.71 -12.65 17.64
CA PHE A 181 1.95 -12.92 16.40
C PHE A 181 2.15 -14.36 15.97
N ALA A 182 1.11 -15.17 16.05
CA ALA A 182 1.13 -16.52 15.51
C ALA A 182 0.53 -16.52 14.10
N VAL A 183 1.30 -16.99 13.12
CA VAL A 183 0.92 -17.00 11.71
C VAL A 183 0.81 -18.42 11.19
N THR A 184 -0.14 -18.63 10.28
CA THR A 184 -0.21 -19.80 9.40
C THR A 184 -0.33 -19.31 7.97
N LEU A 185 0.63 -19.70 7.13
CA LEU A 185 0.62 -19.40 5.70
C LEU A 185 0.34 -20.67 4.92
N THR A 186 -0.72 -20.67 4.11
CA THR A 186 -1.15 -21.82 3.31
C THR A 186 -1.24 -21.44 1.84
N ALA A 187 -0.70 -22.28 0.95
CA ALA A 187 -0.91 -22.18 -0.47
C ALA A 187 -2.12 -23.03 -0.90
N HIS A 188 -2.99 -22.43 -1.70
CA HIS A 188 -4.16 -23.06 -2.30
C HIS A 188 -4.02 -23.04 -3.82
N TYR A 189 -3.98 -24.22 -4.45
CA TYR A 189 -3.73 -24.37 -5.89
C TYR A 189 -4.99 -24.79 -6.62
N PHE A 190 -5.29 -24.12 -7.73
CA PHE A 190 -6.50 -24.35 -8.52
C PHE A 190 -6.15 -24.65 -9.97
N LYS A 191 -6.99 -25.50 -10.58
CA LYS A 191 -7.03 -25.70 -12.03
C LYS A 191 -8.27 -25.06 -12.60
N LEU A 192 -8.11 -23.90 -13.25
CA LEU A 192 -9.20 -23.13 -13.83
C LEU A 192 -9.16 -23.16 -15.36
N GLU A 193 -10.31 -22.98 -15.99
CA GLU A 193 -10.40 -22.71 -17.42
C GLU A 193 -9.99 -21.25 -17.69
N VAL A 194 -8.69 -21.01 -17.85
CA VAL A 194 -8.13 -19.68 -18.16
C VAL A 194 -8.04 -19.45 -19.67
N PRO A 195 -8.30 -18.23 -20.16
CA PRO A 195 -8.26 -17.97 -21.58
C PRO A 195 -6.80 -17.83 -22.09
N PRO A 196 -6.54 -17.95 -23.41
CA PRO A 196 -5.18 -18.04 -23.96
C PRO A 196 -4.28 -16.83 -23.68
N GLN A 197 -4.87 -15.67 -23.45
CA GLN A 197 -4.16 -14.44 -23.09
C GLN A 197 -3.70 -14.43 -21.63
N HIS A 198 -4.21 -15.32 -20.77
CA HIS A 198 -3.76 -15.49 -19.39
C HIS A 198 -2.42 -16.23 -19.36
N LYS A 199 -1.33 -15.46 -19.35
CA LYS A 199 0.03 -15.99 -19.41
C LYS A 199 0.90 -15.33 -18.34
N PRO A 200 1.25 -16.07 -17.27
CA PRO A 200 2.34 -15.68 -16.38
C PRO A 200 3.66 -15.53 -17.16
N ALA A 201 4.62 -14.81 -16.58
CA ALA A 201 5.93 -14.63 -17.18
C ALA A 201 6.75 -15.93 -17.22
N ASP A 202 7.58 -16.09 -18.25
CA ASP A 202 8.46 -17.26 -18.41
C ASP A 202 9.67 -17.21 -17.47
N VAL A 203 10.09 -15.99 -17.08
CA VAL A 203 11.20 -15.76 -16.15
C VAL A 203 10.85 -14.60 -15.23
N VAL A 204 11.14 -14.74 -13.94
CA VAL A 204 11.04 -13.66 -12.95
C VAL A 204 12.42 -13.46 -12.33
N VAL A 205 12.92 -12.21 -12.35
CA VAL A 205 14.25 -11.86 -11.84
C VAL A 205 14.12 -10.79 -10.75
N PRO A 206 14.65 -11.01 -9.53
CA PRO A 206 14.58 -10.03 -8.46
C PRO A 206 15.51 -8.83 -8.71
N VAL A 207 15.08 -7.67 -8.25
CA VAL A 207 15.88 -6.45 -8.05
C VAL A 207 15.87 -6.17 -6.56
N SER A 208 16.84 -6.74 -5.86
CA SER A 208 16.87 -6.79 -4.40
C SER A 208 18.34 -6.93 -3.91
N LYS A 209 18.56 -6.92 -2.60
CA LYS A 209 19.88 -7.09 -1.95
C LYS A 209 20.47 -8.49 -2.03
N MET A 210 19.73 -9.45 -2.58
CA MET A 210 20.18 -10.84 -2.72
C MET A 210 20.59 -11.51 -1.37
N GLN A 211 19.77 -11.35 -0.33
CA GLN A 211 20.04 -11.88 1.03
C GLN A 211 19.32 -13.20 1.34
N GLY A 212 18.53 -13.72 0.41
CA GLY A 212 17.72 -14.91 0.58
C GLY A 212 18.54 -16.16 0.90
N SER A 213 19.76 -16.27 0.35
CA SER A 213 20.70 -17.36 0.69
C SER A 213 21.14 -17.36 2.16
N ASN A 214 21.08 -16.22 2.85
CA ASN A 214 21.33 -16.09 4.28
C ASN A 214 20.06 -16.27 5.12
N GLY A 215 18.92 -16.58 4.49
CA GLY A 215 17.61 -16.64 5.16
C GLY A 215 17.12 -15.27 5.63
N GLN A 216 17.53 -14.19 4.96
CA GLN A 216 17.23 -12.81 5.35
C GLN A 216 16.40 -12.08 4.27
N PRO A 217 15.54 -11.11 4.64
CA PRO A 217 14.76 -10.35 3.68
C PRO A 217 15.68 -9.54 2.75
N SER A 218 15.29 -9.41 1.47
CA SER A 218 16.15 -8.84 0.43
C SER A 218 15.79 -7.40 0.03
N ASN A 219 14.88 -6.72 0.73
CA ASN A 219 14.55 -5.33 0.45
C ASN A 219 15.73 -4.38 0.70
N PHE A 220 15.77 -3.31 -0.06
CA PHE A 220 16.54 -2.11 0.26
C PHE A 220 15.85 -1.30 1.36
N VAL A 221 16.63 -0.56 2.14
CA VAL A 221 16.22 0.34 3.21
C VAL A 221 16.87 1.69 2.95
N LEU A 222 16.12 2.56 2.27
CA LEU A 222 16.61 3.89 1.90
C LEU A 222 16.49 4.87 3.08
N PRO A 223 17.38 5.86 3.18
CA PRO A 223 18.47 6.19 2.24
C PRO A 223 19.80 5.46 2.51
N ASN A 224 19.82 4.51 3.46
CA ASN A 224 21.07 3.87 3.89
C ASN A 224 21.64 2.90 2.86
N ASP A 225 20.79 2.33 2.01
CA ASP A 225 21.20 1.46 0.91
C ASP A 225 21.22 2.17 -0.43
N PHE A 226 22.05 1.66 -1.34
CA PHE A 226 21.87 1.88 -2.78
C PHE A 226 20.86 0.85 -3.31
N ALA A 227 19.67 1.30 -3.72
CA ALA A 227 18.63 0.44 -4.28
C ALA A 227 18.84 0.18 -5.78
N GLY A 228 19.84 -0.63 -6.12
CA GLY A 228 20.09 -1.03 -7.50
C GLY A 228 20.64 -2.44 -7.65
N SER A 229 20.40 -3.05 -8.82
CA SER A 229 20.88 -4.39 -9.17
C SER A 229 21.05 -4.54 -10.68
N THR A 230 22.04 -5.32 -11.12
CA THR A 230 22.16 -5.74 -12.51
C THR A 230 21.44 -7.07 -12.71
N ILE A 231 20.39 -7.06 -13.54
CA ILE A 231 19.59 -8.25 -13.83
C ILE A 231 20.06 -8.93 -15.12
N SER A 232 20.00 -10.26 -15.14
CA SER A 232 20.16 -11.03 -16.38
C SER A 232 18.89 -10.95 -17.22
N VAL A 233 19.04 -10.68 -18.52
CA VAL A 233 17.92 -10.63 -19.45
C VAL A 233 17.89 -11.92 -20.28
N PRO A 234 16.77 -12.65 -20.32
CA PRO A 234 16.68 -13.87 -21.13
C PRO A 234 16.74 -13.55 -22.63
N LYS A 235 17.07 -14.53 -23.46
CA LYS A 235 17.05 -14.34 -24.92
C LYS A 235 15.61 -14.21 -25.43
N ASN A 236 15.44 -13.48 -26.52
CA ASN A 236 14.15 -13.35 -27.24
C ASN A 236 13.02 -12.79 -26.37
N VAL A 237 13.31 -11.80 -25.51
CA VAL A 237 12.29 -11.04 -24.78
C VAL A 237 11.36 -10.35 -25.78
N LYS A 238 10.06 -10.57 -25.63
CA LYS A 238 9.01 -9.81 -26.34
C LYS A 238 8.25 -8.85 -25.42
N LYS A 239 8.27 -9.08 -24.11
CA LYS A 239 7.70 -8.19 -23.09
C LYS A 239 8.50 -8.31 -21.79
N ALA A 240 8.74 -7.18 -21.13
CA ALA A 240 9.30 -7.12 -19.80
C ALA A 240 8.57 -6.08 -18.94
N VAL A 241 8.12 -6.47 -17.76
CA VAL A 241 7.46 -5.57 -16.79
C VAL A 241 8.25 -5.57 -15.48
N LEU A 242 8.59 -4.39 -14.97
CA LEU A 242 9.12 -4.19 -13.63
C LEU A 242 7.97 -3.90 -12.67
N SER A 243 7.80 -4.74 -11.64
CA SER A 243 6.91 -4.45 -10.50
C SER A 243 7.75 -3.94 -9.33
N VAL A 244 7.43 -2.75 -8.83
CA VAL A 244 8.15 -2.03 -7.76
C VAL A 244 7.23 -1.88 -6.55
N ILE A 245 7.74 -2.21 -5.38
CA ILE A 245 7.05 -1.96 -4.11
C ILE A 245 7.91 -1.07 -3.21
N ALA A 246 7.31 0.02 -2.74
CA ALA A 246 7.99 1.03 -1.94
C ALA A 246 7.06 1.52 -0.83
N SER A 247 7.53 1.50 0.42
CA SER A 247 6.72 1.91 1.58
C SER A 247 7.59 2.56 2.65
N GLY A 248 7.18 3.74 3.10
CA GLY A 248 7.81 4.45 4.21
C GLY A 248 7.44 3.86 5.57
N ASN A 249 8.33 4.01 6.54
CA ASN A 249 8.14 3.56 7.92
C ASN A 249 8.90 4.52 8.85
N SER A 250 8.71 4.44 10.17
CA SER A 250 9.32 5.35 11.14
C SER A 250 8.98 6.82 10.80
N ASN A 251 9.97 7.71 10.63
CA ASN A 251 9.73 9.11 10.26
C ASN A 251 9.08 9.27 8.87
N GLU A 252 8.99 8.21 8.09
CA GLU A 252 8.33 8.19 6.79
C GLU A 252 7.03 7.36 6.83
N GLU A 253 6.53 6.96 8.00
CA GLU A 253 5.26 6.23 8.11
C GLU A 253 4.06 7.11 7.69
N PHE A 254 4.10 8.39 8.09
CA PHE A 254 3.07 9.39 7.80
C PHE A 254 3.56 10.45 6.80
N TRP A 255 4.45 10.10 5.87
CA TRP A 255 5.13 11.06 4.99
C TRP A 255 4.20 12.06 4.27
N TYR A 256 2.94 11.69 4.03
CA TYR A 256 1.89 12.52 3.43
C TYR A 256 1.39 13.65 4.35
N THR A 257 1.78 13.68 5.63
CA THR A 257 1.50 14.76 6.58
C THR A 257 2.68 15.72 6.74
N ASN A 258 3.87 15.35 6.23
CA ASN A 258 5.09 16.15 6.33
C ASN A 258 4.93 17.52 5.65
N VAL A 259 5.76 18.48 6.05
CA VAL A 259 5.77 19.84 5.49
C VAL A 259 7.02 20.08 4.63
N PRO A 260 6.98 21.03 3.68
CA PRO A 260 8.18 21.53 3.00
C PRO A 260 9.26 21.99 4.00
N ASP A 261 10.54 21.84 3.66
CA ASP A 261 11.66 22.03 4.61
C ASP A 261 11.66 23.44 5.25
N ASN A 262 11.33 24.47 4.46
CA ASN A 262 11.23 25.86 4.94
C ASN A 262 10.12 26.08 5.99
N LEU A 263 9.21 25.12 6.16
CA LEU A 263 8.08 25.18 7.08
C LEU A 263 8.27 24.27 8.31
N ALA A 264 9.31 23.43 8.34
CA ALA A 264 9.55 22.47 9.42
C ALA A 264 9.67 23.12 10.81
N ASN A 265 10.12 24.38 10.87
CA ASN A 265 10.29 25.16 12.10
C ASN A 265 9.17 26.18 12.34
N ALA A 266 8.02 26.04 11.65
CA ALA A 266 6.91 26.98 11.81
C ALA A 266 6.34 26.98 13.24
N PHE A 267 6.42 25.88 13.98
CA PHE A 267 5.98 25.80 15.37
C PHE A 267 7.16 25.39 16.28
N PRO A 268 7.69 26.30 17.13
CA PRO A 268 8.90 26.03 17.90
C PRO A 268 8.82 24.84 18.88
N ASN A 269 7.61 24.50 19.34
CA ASN A 269 7.39 23.49 20.38
C ASN A 269 6.92 22.13 19.83
N THR A 270 6.69 22.04 18.52
CA THR A 270 6.14 20.85 17.87
C THR A 270 6.98 20.54 16.64
N PRO A 271 7.83 19.51 16.69
CA PRO A 271 8.65 19.12 15.54
C PRO A 271 7.75 18.68 14.38
N LEU A 272 7.88 19.36 13.25
CA LEU A 272 7.27 18.94 11.99
C LEU A 272 8.32 18.21 11.15
N LEU A 273 7.92 17.09 10.55
CA LEU A 273 8.78 16.33 9.65
C LEU A 273 8.86 17.01 8.28
N SER A 274 10.06 17.00 7.69
CA SER A 274 10.43 17.70 6.46
C SER A 274 10.27 16.83 5.19
N HIS A 275 10.85 17.27 4.08
CA HIS A 275 10.83 16.63 2.75
C HIS A 275 9.49 16.72 1.99
N SER A 276 8.58 17.59 2.43
CA SER A 276 7.23 17.81 1.87
C SER A 276 6.28 16.61 1.98
N SER A 277 5.01 16.83 1.67
CA SER A 277 3.97 15.78 1.61
C SER A 277 3.97 14.97 0.31
N TYR A 278 4.98 15.15 -0.54
CA TYR A 278 5.08 14.49 -1.86
C TYR A 278 6.22 13.48 -1.86
N ARG A 279 6.00 12.33 -2.49
CA ARG A 279 7.04 11.35 -2.79
C ARG A 279 6.92 10.91 -4.25
N GLU A 280 8.05 10.70 -4.92
CA GLU A 280 8.10 9.90 -6.14
C GLU A 280 9.14 8.80 -6.06
N VAL A 281 8.80 7.65 -6.63
CA VAL A 281 9.71 6.52 -6.85
C VAL A 281 10.21 6.61 -8.28
N GLN A 282 11.47 7.00 -8.45
CA GLN A 282 12.12 7.09 -9.76
C GLN A 282 12.74 5.76 -10.14
N VAL A 283 12.54 5.34 -11.38
CA VAL A 283 13.07 4.09 -11.93
C VAL A 283 14.02 4.39 -13.06
N PHE A 284 15.24 3.86 -12.95
CA PHE A 284 16.28 3.99 -13.94
C PHE A 284 16.65 2.62 -14.52
N VAL A 285 16.84 2.58 -15.83
CA VAL A 285 17.38 1.42 -16.55
C VAL A 285 18.63 1.88 -17.30
N ASP A 286 19.79 1.29 -16.98
CA ASP A 286 21.11 1.67 -17.50
C ASP A 286 21.39 3.19 -17.40
N GLY A 287 21.00 3.79 -16.26
CA GLY A 287 21.19 5.21 -15.99
C GLY A 287 20.17 6.15 -16.65
N VAL A 288 19.22 5.63 -17.44
CA VAL A 288 18.13 6.41 -18.03
C VAL A 288 16.90 6.31 -17.15
N MET A 289 16.35 7.44 -16.68
CA MET A 289 15.07 7.46 -15.97
C MET A 289 13.95 7.08 -16.94
N VAL A 290 13.36 5.90 -16.73
CA VAL A 290 12.29 5.37 -17.59
C VAL A 290 10.90 5.72 -17.06
N GLU A 291 10.79 5.96 -15.74
CA GLU A 291 9.53 6.29 -15.09
C GLU A 291 9.76 7.01 -13.75
N ALA A 292 8.78 7.80 -13.31
CA ALA A 292 8.68 8.32 -11.94
C ALA A 292 7.25 8.13 -11.42
N ILE A 293 7.06 7.35 -10.36
CA ILE A 293 5.75 6.94 -9.85
C ILE A 293 5.40 7.73 -8.59
N MET A 294 4.18 8.27 -8.53
CA MET A 294 3.61 8.82 -7.28
C MET A 294 2.95 7.67 -6.50
N PRO A 295 3.50 7.21 -5.36
CA PRO A 295 2.96 6.06 -4.64
C PRO A 295 1.67 6.42 -3.90
N THR A 296 0.73 5.47 -3.84
CA THR A 296 -0.45 5.57 -2.98
C THR A 296 0.01 5.47 -1.50
N PRO A 297 -0.38 6.41 -0.62
CA PRO A 297 -0.11 6.31 0.80
C PRO A 297 -0.64 5.01 1.42
N ALA A 298 0.19 4.32 2.20
CA ALA A 298 -0.24 3.26 3.09
C ALA A 298 -0.52 3.87 4.46
N ILE A 299 -1.70 3.58 5.03
CA ILE A 299 -2.02 3.93 6.42
C ILE A 299 -2.05 2.61 7.21
N TYR A 300 -1.07 2.44 8.09
CA TYR A 300 -0.97 1.21 8.88
C TYR A 300 -1.97 1.19 10.03
N THR A 301 -2.17 0.00 10.61
CA THR A 301 -3.29 -0.26 11.53
C THR A 301 -3.12 0.35 12.94
N GLY A 302 -1.98 1.00 13.22
CA GLY A 302 -1.76 1.87 14.39
C GLY A 302 -1.81 3.37 14.07
N GLY A 303 -1.94 3.76 12.80
CA GLY A 303 -1.73 5.12 12.33
C GLY A 303 -2.83 6.12 12.70
N ILE A 304 -2.48 7.40 12.87
CA ILE A 304 -3.37 8.55 13.09
C ILE A 304 -4.16 8.51 14.41
N ASN A 305 -4.98 7.48 14.64
CA ASN A 305 -5.73 7.29 15.86
C ASN A 305 -5.99 5.77 16.12
N PRO A 306 -5.71 5.26 17.34
CA PRO A 306 -5.81 3.83 17.66
C PRO A 306 -7.21 3.21 17.54
N GLY A 307 -8.26 4.03 17.37
CA GLY A 307 -9.64 3.57 17.24
C GLY A 307 -10.19 3.57 15.83
N LEU A 308 -9.40 3.98 14.82
CA LEU A 308 -9.83 3.96 13.41
C LEU A 308 -9.88 2.53 12.85
N TRP A 309 -8.84 1.73 13.11
CA TRP A 309 -8.57 0.49 12.36
C TRP A 309 -9.12 -0.77 13.02
N LYS A 310 -10.23 -0.66 13.76
CA LYS A 310 -10.79 -1.75 14.58
C LYS A 310 -12.32 -1.85 14.39
N PRO A 311 -12.86 -2.95 13.80
CA PRO A 311 -12.18 -4.14 13.29
C PRO A 311 -11.75 -4.04 11.81
N ILE A 312 -12.12 -2.95 11.13
CA ILE A 312 -11.88 -2.78 9.70
C ILE A 312 -10.59 -1.98 9.51
N VAL A 313 -9.59 -2.57 8.87
CA VAL A 313 -8.30 -1.90 8.62
C VAL A 313 -8.36 -1.03 7.36
N CYS A 314 -7.42 -0.09 7.21
CA CYS A 314 -7.32 0.73 6.00
C CYS A 314 -7.14 -0.15 4.75
N PRO A 315 -7.72 0.22 3.59
CA PRO A 315 -7.34 -0.37 2.32
C PRO A 315 -5.81 -0.34 2.10
N TYR A 316 -5.26 -1.41 1.53
CA TYR A 316 -3.83 -1.63 1.30
C TYR A 316 -2.96 -1.83 2.56
N ALA A 317 -3.54 -2.03 3.75
CA ALA A 317 -2.78 -2.40 4.94
C ALA A 317 -2.29 -3.86 4.90
N TYR A 318 -3.13 -4.78 4.42
CA TYR A 318 -2.78 -6.21 4.36
C TYR A 318 -2.12 -6.63 3.04
N ASP A 319 -2.23 -5.82 1.99
CA ASP A 319 -1.54 -6.02 0.72
C ASP A 319 -1.15 -4.66 0.16
N LEU A 320 0.10 -4.28 0.41
CA LEU A 320 0.59 -2.95 0.07
C LEU A 320 0.64 -2.76 -1.44
N TRP A 321 0.36 -1.53 -1.86
CA TRP A 321 0.32 -1.15 -3.27
C TRP A 321 1.69 -1.33 -3.97
N GLU A 322 1.65 -1.78 -5.22
CA GLU A 322 2.81 -1.94 -6.10
C GLU A 322 2.58 -1.26 -7.45
N ALA A 323 3.67 -0.79 -8.06
CA ALA A 323 3.66 -0.14 -9.35
C ALA A 323 4.20 -1.05 -10.44
N GLU A 324 3.60 -1.03 -11.62
CA GLU A 324 3.99 -1.87 -12.75
C GLU A 324 4.39 -1.00 -13.95
N ILE A 325 5.56 -1.27 -14.52
CA ILE A 325 6.20 -0.46 -15.56
C ILE A 325 6.64 -1.37 -16.69
N ASP A 326 6.20 -1.10 -17.91
CA ASP A 326 6.69 -1.82 -19.09
C ASP A 326 8.09 -1.31 -19.45
N ILE A 327 9.11 -2.12 -19.18
CA ILE A 327 10.51 -1.78 -19.45
C ILE A 327 11.04 -2.44 -20.73
N THR A 328 10.17 -3.05 -21.54
CA THR A 328 10.55 -3.80 -22.76
C THR A 328 11.55 -3.05 -23.64
N PRO A 329 11.36 -1.75 -23.96
CA PRO A 329 12.26 -1.00 -24.85
C PRO A 329 13.72 -0.94 -24.38
N TRP A 330 13.94 -1.00 -23.07
CA TRP A 330 15.27 -0.79 -22.47
C TRP A 330 15.99 -2.09 -22.16
N VAL A 331 15.31 -3.23 -22.17
CA VAL A 331 15.92 -4.52 -21.82
C VAL A 331 15.94 -5.51 -22.97
N ALA A 332 14.98 -5.47 -23.89
CA ALA A 332 14.89 -6.43 -24.97
C ALA A 332 16.15 -6.38 -25.88
N GLY A 333 16.65 -7.56 -26.24
CA GLY A 333 17.89 -7.71 -27.03
C GLY A 333 19.19 -7.59 -26.23
N LYS A 334 19.14 -7.24 -24.94
CA LYS A 334 20.33 -7.21 -24.06
C LYS A 334 20.56 -8.55 -23.38
N SER A 335 21.77 -8.76 -22.88
CA SER A 335 22.10 -9.88 -21.97
C SER A 335 21.92 -9.51 -20.49
N ASN A 336 22.04 -8.22 -20.17
CA ASN A 336 21.87 -7.67 -18.84
C ASN A 336 21.35 -6.23 -18.90
N ALA A 337 20.82 -5.75 -17.78
CA ALA A 337 20.42 -4.36 -17.58
C ALA A 337 20.63 -3.97 -16.12
N ALA A 338 21.12 -2.76 -15.87
CA ALA A 338 21.21 -2.20 -14.53
C ALA A 338 19.88 -1.49 -14.19
N ILE A 339 19.24 -1.90 -13.10
CA ILE A 339 18.04 -1.26 -12.56
C ILE A 339 18.43 -0.49 -11.30
N GLU A 340 17.97 0.75 -11.19
CA GLU A 340 18.14 1.57 -9.99
C GLU A 340 16.79 2.22 -9.63
N LEU A 341 16.52 2.27 -8.32
CA LEU A 341 15.32 2.82 -7.72
C LEU A 341 15.73 3.94 -6.77
N GLN A 342 15.07 5.09 -6.87
CA GLN A 342 15.25 6.19 -5.91
C GLN A 342 13.89 6.62 -5.38
N VAL A 343 13.85 7.04 -4.12
CA VAL A 343 12.66 7.71 -3.55
C VAL A 343 13.05 9.15 -3.24
N GLN A 344 12.29 10.09 -3.77
CA GLN A 344 12.56 11.53 -3.67
C GLN A 344 11.35 12.26 -3.11
N GLY A 345 11.59 13.18 -2.16
CA GLY A 345 10.65 14.22 -1.79
C GLY A 345 10.83 15.48 -2.64
N LEU A 346 10.47 16.62 -2.05
CA LEU A 346 10.76 17.94 -2.61
C LEU A 346 11.67 18.71 -1.66
N ARG A 347 12.60 19.48 -2.24
CA ARG A 347 13.45 20.41 -1.51
C ARG A 347 13.21 21.85 -1.92
N ASN A 348 13.50 22.77 -1.01
CA ASN A 348 13.46 24.19 -1.31
C ASN A 348 14.58 24.63 -2.27
N VAL A 349 14.20 25.43 -3.26
CA VAL A 349 15.12 26.23 -4.07
C VAL A 349 14.60 27.65 -4.15
N GLN A 350 15.29 28.55 -3.44
CA GLN A 350 14.82 29.92 -3.24
C GLN A 350 13.40 29.93 -2.64
N ARG A 351 12.41 30.44 -3.38
CA ARG A 351 10.98 30.47 -2.97
C ARG A 351 10.15 29.34 -3.58
N ASN A 352 10.77 28.48 -4.40
CA ASN A 352 10.11 27.37 -5.08
C ASN A 352 10.53 26.02 -4.48
N LEU A 353 9.96 24.95 -5.03
CA LEU A 353 10.32 23.57 -4.73
C LEU A 353 10.81 22.88 -6.00
N GLU A 354 11.72 21.92 -5.83
CA GLU A 354 12.10 20.98 -6.88
C GLU A 354 12.19 19.56 -6.34
N VAL A 355 12.02 18.58 -7.21
CA VAL A 355 12.21 17.17 -6.85
C VAL A 355 13.64 16.95 -6.38
N GLY A 356 13.78 16.32 -5.22
CA GLY A 356 15.06 16.04 -4.59
C GLY A 356 15.03 16.34 -3.11
N GLY A 357 16.21 16.39 -2.50
CA GLY A 357 16.34 16.49 -1.03
C GLY A 357 16.20 15.16 -0.33
N GLY A 358 16.01 14.07 -1.08
CA GLY A 358 15.87 12.73 -0.55
C GLY A 358 14.58 12.56 0.24
N ILE A 359 14.68 11.75 1.27
CA ILE A 359 13.63 11.33 2.18
C ILE A 359 14.20 11.36 3.60
N GLY A 360 13.34 11.18 4.60
CA GLY A 360 13.74 10.82 5.95
C GLY A 360 14.42 9.45 6.01
N GLN A 361 13.83 8.49 6.71
CA GLN A 361 14.42 7.16 6.90
C GLN A 361 13.42 6.03 6.69
N ASN A 362 13.93 4.81 6.51
CA ASN A 362 13.17 3.56 6.49
C ASN A 362 12.13 3.46 5.36
N TRP A 363 12.51 3.88 4.16
CA TRP A 363 11.78 3.45 2.96
C TRP A 363 12.24 2.05 2.57
N TYR A 364 11.34 1.09 2.70
CA TYR A 364 11.55 -0.28 2.27
C TYR A 364 11.26 -0.36 0.77
N VAL A 365 12.24 -0.76 -0.04
CA VAL A 365 12.11 -0.80 -1.50
C VAL A 365 12.57 -2.15 -2.04
N SER A 366 11.81 -2.74 -2.94
CA SER A 366 12.24 -3.88 -3.75
C SER A 366 11.53 -3.86 -5.10
N ALA A 367 12.06 -4.60 -6.07
CA ALA A 367 11.38 -4.82 -7.33
C ALA A 367 11.64 -6.22 -7.87
N ARG A 368 10.86 -6.59 -8.89
CA ARG A 368 11.04 -7.83 -9.66
C ARG A 368 10.66 -7.59 -11.11
N THR A 369 11.42 -8.18 -12.02
CA THR A 369 11.18 -8.10 -13.46
C THR A 369 10.57 -9.40 -13.97
N PHE A 370 9.45 -9.27 -14.66
CA PHE A 370 8.72 -10.35 -15.31
C PHE A 370 9.01 -10.32 -16.81
N PHE A 371 9.57 -11.40 -17.36
CA PHE A 371 9.90 -11.53 -18.77
C PHE A 371 9.02 -12.56 -19.47
N TRP A 372 8.46 -12.19 -20.61
CA TRP A 372 7.87 -13.11 -21.58
C TRP A 372 8.81 -13.21 -22.77
N THR A 373 9.08 -14.44 -23.18
CA THR A 373 10.04 -14.81 -24.22
C THR A 373 9.33 -15.53 -25.34
N ASP A 374 9.86 -15.41 -26.56
CA ASP A 374 9.32 -16.12 -27.71
C ASP A 374 10.42 -16.32 -28.75
N SER A 375 10.84 -17.56 -28.95
CA SER A 375 11.91 -17.90 -29.91
C SER A 375 11.56 -17.58 -31.36
N ALA A 376 10.28 -17.42 -31.69
CA ALA A 376 9.81 -17.04 -33.01
C ALA A 376 9.56 -15.52 -33.15
N ALA A 377 9.62 -14.75 -32.05
CA ALA A 377 9.43 -13.31 -32.12
C ALA A 377 10.63 -12.62 -32.78
N THR A 378 10.32 -11.62 -33.60
CA THR A 378 11.33 -10.71 -34.14
C THR A 378 12.00 -9.97 -32.98
N PRO A 379 13.34 -9.91 -32.92
CA PRO A 379 14.04 -9.12 -31.93
C PRO A 379 13.54 -7.67 -31.91
N VAL A 380 13.30 -7.15 -30.72
CA VAL A 380 12.93 -5.75 -30.52
C VAL A 380 14.15 -4.88 -30.88
N ASP A 381 14.00 -4.03 -31.88
CA ASP A 381 15.02 -3.05 -32.24
C ASP A 381 14.89 -1.81 -31.35
N ALA A 382 15.84 -1.63 -30.43
CA ALA A 382 15.87 -0.49 -29.51
C ALA A 382 15.94 0.86 -30.25
N ALA A 383 16.46 0.91 -31.49
CA ALA A 383 16.50 2.14 -32.28
C ALA A 383 15.11 2.64 -32.69
N GLN A 384 14.07 1.79 -32.61
CA GLN A 384 12.68 2.20 -32.83
C GLN A 384 12.13 3.06 -31.69
N PHE A 385 12.76 3.06 -30.51
CA PHE A 385 12.20 3.65 -29.31
C PHE A 385 12.88 4.95 -28.90
N VAL A 386 12.08 5.94 -28.51
CA VAL A 386 12.53 7.20 -27.94
C VAL A 386 11.76 7.47 -26.65
N SER A 387 12.49 7.53 -25.53
CA SER A 387 11.92 8.00 -24.26
C SER A 387 11.85 9.52 -24.25
N LYS A 388 10.74 10.06 -23.78
CA LYS A 388 10.49 11.48 -23.60
C LYS A 388 10.05 11.69 -22.16
N SER A 389 10.88 12.37 -21.39
CA SER A 389 10.53 12.85 -20.05
C SER A 389 10.83 14.35 -19.99
N SER A 390 9.86 15.11 -19.48
CA SER A 390 10.06 16.53 -19.16
C SER A 390 10.24 16.69 -17.65
N PRO A 391 10.97 17.69 -17.15
CA PRO A 391 10.97 18.02 -15.72
C PRO A 391 9.54 18.20 -15.19
N PRO A 392 9.28 17.89 -13.91
CA PRO A 392 7.95 18.08 -13.33
C PRO A 392 7.60 19.57 -13.30
N THR A 393 6.33 19.89 -13.51
CA THR A 393 5.81 21.24 -13.23
C THR A 393 5.36 21.28 -11.77
N ILE A 394 5.94 22.19 -10.99
CA ILE A 394 5.64 22.31 -9.55
C ILE A 394 5.06 23.69 -9.26
N GLN A 395 3.91 23.72 -8.61
CA GLN A 395 3.29 24.93 -8.07
C GLN A 395 3.24 24.79 -6.56
N TYR A 396 3.72 25.81 -5.85
CA TYR A 396 3.80 25.82 -4.39
C TYR A 396 3.44 27.20 -3.86
N GLY A 397 2.63 27.22 -2.80
CA GLY A 397 2.30 28.42 -2.04
C GLY A 397 2.12 28.08 -0.57
N TYR A 398 2.45 29.02 0.30
CA TYR A 398 2.16 28.89 1.73
C TYR A 398 1.82 30.25 2.33
N ASN A 399 1.12 30.21 3.46
CA ASN A 399 0.79 31.37 4.27
C ASN A 399 0.97 31.03 5.75
N ILE A 400 1.43 32.01 6.52
CA ILE A 400 1.55 31.92 7.97
C ILE A 400 0.84 33.13 8.56
N ASP A 401 -0.27 32.88 9.24
CA ASP A 401 -1.08 33.91 9.89
C ASP A 401 -1.05 33.76 11.39
N GLY A 402 -1.16 34.88 12.10
CA GLY A 402 -1.23 34.90 13.57
C GLY A 402 0.09 34.57 14.28
N GLU A 403 0.02 34.55 15.61
CA GLU A 403 1.15 34.26 16.50
C GLU A 403 0.68 33.43 17.71
N GLY A 404 1.63 32.79 18.40
CA GLY A 404 1.34 31.94 19.56
C GLY A 404 0.31 30.84 19.23
N ASP A 405 -0.65 30.65 20.13
CA ASP A 405 -1.70 29.63 19.99
C ASP A 405 -2.67 29.90 18.82
N ALA A 406 -2.74 31.15 18.32
CA ALA A 406 -3.56 31.53 17.18
C ALA A 406 -2.84 31.36 15.83
N LYS A 407 -1.59 30.90 15.84
CA LYS A 407 -0.79 30.71 14.62
C LYS A 407 -1.35 29.60 13.75
N VAL A 408 -1.54 29.90 12.47
CA VAL A 408 -1.97 28.96 11.44
C VAL A 408 -0.93 28.94 10.32
N LEU A 409 -0.47 27.75 9.95
CA LEU A 409 0.34 27.51 8.76
C LEU A 409 -0.53 26.80 7.73
N SER A 410 -0.67 27.37 6.54
CA SER A 410 -1.34 26.70 5.42
C SER A 410 -0.40 26.61 4.22
N PHE A 411 -0.44 25.50 3.49
CA PHE A 411 0.29 25.36 2.23
C PHE A 411 -0.50 24.58 1.19
N SER A 412 -0.20 24.86 -0.08
CA SER A 412 -0.68 24.11 -1.23
C SER A 412 0.47 23.74 -2.13
N LEU A 413 0.39 22.54 -2.71
CA LEU A 413 1.37 21.99 -3.62
C LEU A 413 0.66 21.27 -4.77
N SER A 414 1.12 21.48 -5.99
CA SER A 414 0.73 20.72 -7.18
C SER A 414 1.98 20.27 -7.91
N VAL A 415 2.08 18.97 -8.21
CA VAL A 415 3.16 18.38 -9.01
C VAL A 415 2.54 17.69 -10.22
N GLU A 416 2.94 18.09 -11.42
CA GLU A 416 2.55 17.45 -12.68
C GLU A 416 3.76 16.78 -13.33
N ARG A 417 3.64 15.50 -13.67
CA ARG A 417 4.69 14.68 -14.28
C ARG A 417 4.14 14.07 -15.58
N GLN A 418 4.91 14.13 -16.65
CA GLN A 418 4.63 13.42 -17.89
C GLN A 418 5.85 12.58 -18.28
N THR A 419 5.60 11.30 -18.50
CA THR A 419 6.55 10.36 -19.11
C THR A 419 5.91 9.80 -20.38
N ALA A 420 6.71 9.60 -21.42
CA ALA A 420 6.24 9.03 -22.66
C ALA A 420 7.31 8.18 -23.34
N VAL A 421 6.86 7.17 -24.06
CA VAL A 421 7.70 6.33 -24.92
C VAL A 421 7.07 6.33 -26.30
N GLN A 422 7.86 6.75 -27.29
CA GLN A 422 7.49 6.65 -28.70
C GLN A 422 8.17 5.44 -29.32
N ARG A 423 7.44 4.67 -30.12
CA ARG A 423 7.96 3.62 -31.01
C ARG A 423 7.64 3.96 -32.46
N ASP A 424 8.64 4.02 -33.32
CA ASP A 424 8.46 4.14 -34.77
C ASP A 424 8.41 2.74 -35.41
N THR A 425 7.30 2.42 -36.06
CA THR A 425 7.10 1.14 -36.76
C THR A 425 7.45 1.22 -38.25
N GLY A 426 7.84 2.41 -38.74
CA GLY A 426 8.00 2.73 -40.16
C GLY A 426 6.69 3.11 -40.85
N ALA A 427 5.55 2.56 -40.41
CA ALA A 427 4.22 2.90 -40.93
C ALA A 427 3.47 3.91 -40.04
N SER A 428 3.72 3.86 -38.73
CA SER A 428 3.13 4.74 -37.72
C SER A 428 4.08 4.96 -36.54
N ASN A 429 3.85 6.05 -35.81
CA ASN A 429 4.38 6.25 -34.47
C ASN A 429 3.35 5.81 -33.42
N ILE A 430 3.74 4.92 -32.53
CA ILE A 430 2.99 4.56 -31.33
C ILE A 430 3.55 5.38 -30.18
N LEU A 431 2.72 6.18 -29.51
CA LEU A 431 3.09 7.02 -28.38
C LEU A 431 2.32 6.56 -27.14
N VAL A 432 3.02 5.96 -26.19
CA VAL A 432 2.47 5.66 -24.86
C VAL A 432 2.83 6.81 -23.94
N THR A 433 1.83 7.45 -23.34
CA THR A 433 2.01 8.60 -22.44
C THR A 433 1.37 8.30 -21.09
N ARG A 434 2.08 8.59 -20.01
CA ARG A 434 1.56 8.60 -18.65
C ARG A 434 1.65 10.02 -18.08
N ASN A 435 0.50 10.58 -17.74
CA ASN A 435 0.35 11.87 -17.07
C ASN A 435 -0.03 11.61 -15.62
N GLN A 436 0.72 12.19 -14.68
CA GLN A 436 0.43 12.11 -13.26
C GLN A 436 0.31 13.50 -12.67
N LYS A 437 -0.67 13.70 -11.79
CA LYS A 437 -0.89 14.96 -11.09
C LYS A 437 -1.17 14.71 -9.62
N TYR A 438 -0.28 15.19 -8.76
CA TYR A 438 -0.47 15.24 -7.32
C TYR A 438 -0.86 16.66 -6.90
N ARG A 439 -1.87 16.80 -6.06
CA ARG A 439 -2.24 18.05 -5.40
C ARG A 439 -2.45 17.81 -3.93
N ILE A 440 -2.01 18.75 -3.09
CA ILE A 440 -2.33 18.77 -1.68
C ILE A 440 -2.63 20.19 -1.22
N GLN A 441 -3.60 20.30 -0.32
CA GLN A 441 -3.83 21.47 0.52
C GLN A 441 -3.74 21.00 1.97
N SER A 442 -2.96 21.67 2.80
CA SER A 442 -2.88 21.35 4.22
C SER A 442 -2.82 22.60 5.08
N SER A 443 -3.42 22.54 6.26
CA SER A 443 -3.35 23.56 7.29
C SER A 443 -2.99 22.95 8.64
N LEU A 444 -2.06 23.57 9.34
CA LEU A 444 -1.62 23.22 10.68
C LEU A 444 -1.92 24.38 11.63
N PHE A 445 -2.42 24.05 12.82
CA PHE A 445 -2.82 25.02 13.85
C PHE A 445 -2.68 24.38 15.23
N ALA A 446 -3.02 25.13 16.29
CA ALA A 446 -2.84 24.69 17.68
C ALA A 446 -1.39 24.27 17.96
N ASN A 447 -0.45 25.17 17.62
CA ASN A 447 0.99 24.90 17.67
C ASN A 447 1.45 23.72 16.80
N GLY A 448 0.74 23.39 15.72
CA GLY A 448 1.08 22.29 14.82
C GLY A 448 0.58 20.91 15.27
N ASN A 449 -0.14 20.83 16.39
CA ASN A 449 -0.73 19.57 16.88
C ASN A 449 -1.98 19.15 16.13
N ASN A 450 -2.62 20.08 15.43
CA ASN A 450 -3.79 19.81 14.64
C ASN A 450 -3.46 20.04 13.17
N GLN A 451 -3.93 19.14 12.33
CA GLN A 451 -3.72 19.22 10.89
C GLN A 451 -4.99 18.82 10.15
N THR A 452 -5.35 19.63 9.18
CA THR A 452 -6.25 19.24 8.10
C THR A 452 -5.45 19.11 6.81
N LEU A 453 -5.74 18.10 6.00
CA LEU A 453 -5.19 17.98 4.66
C LEU A 453 -6.17 17.32 3.71
N LEU A 454 -6.08 17.70 2.44
CA LEU A 454 -6.74 17.06 1.31
C LEU A 454 -5.71 16.89 0.20
N ALA A 455 -5.42 15.63 -0.14
CA ALA A 455 -4.52 15.25 -1.21
C ALA A 455 -5.26 14.49 -2.30
N THR A 456 -4.92 14.75 -3.57
CA THR A 456 -5.44 14.03 -4.74
C THR A 456 -4.30 13.65 -5.66
N THR A 457 -4.25 12.39 -6.07
CA THR A 457 -3.34 11.88 -7.10
C THR A 457 -4.16 11.36 -8.27
N SER A 458 -3.97 11.93 -9.46
CA SER A 458 -4.62 11.47 -10.69
C SER A 458 -3.57 10.93 -11.65
N VAL A 459 -3.82 9.78 -12.28
CA VAL A 459 -2.96 9.15 -13.28
C VAL A 459 -3.78 8.83 -14.51
N ASN A 460 -3.33 9.30 -15.68
CA ASN A 460 -3.90 8.96 -16.98
C ASN A 460 -2.80 8.37 -17.87
N GLU A 461 -3.00 7.14 -18.32
CA GLU A 461 -2.15 6.45 -19.27
C GLU A 461 -2.93 6.21 -20.57
N SER A 462 -2.35 6.59 -21.70
CA SER A 462 -2.96 6.40 -23.01
C SER A 462 -1.94 6.01 -24.07
N VAL A 463 -2.42 5.34 -25.11
CA VAL A 463 -1.66 5.03 -26.32
C VAL A 463 -2.26 5.80 -27.49
N GLN A 464 -1.42 6.52 -28.23
CA GLN A 464 -1.78 7.15 -29.49
C GLN A 464 -1.08 6.47 -30.64
N ILE A 465 -1.83 6.14 -31.69
CA ILE A 465 -1.29 5.59 -32.94
C ILE A 465 -1.39 6.69 -34.01
N ILE A 466 -0.24 7.10 -34.53
CA ILE A 466 -0.08 8.25 -35.44
C ILE A 466 0.49 7.75 -36.77
N PRO A 467 -0.33 7.55 -37.82
CA PRO A 467 0.16 7.14 -39.14
C PRO A 467 1.02 8.23 -39.79
N HIS A 468 2.11 7.84 -40.48
CA HIS A 468 3.00 8.81 -41.16
C HIS A 468 2.34 9.49 -42.37
N ASN A 469 1.41 8.82 -43.06
CA ASN A 469 0.83 9.27 -44.34
C ASN A 469 -0.66 9.67 -44.27
N SER A 470 -1.21 9.98 -43.09
CA SER A 470 -2.64 10.36 -42.96
C SER A 470 -2.84 11.77 -42.44
N THR A 471 -3.76 12.52 -43.06
CA THR A 471 -4.20 13.86 -42.63
C THR A 471 -5.34 13.84 -41.60
N ASP A 472 -5.88 12.66 -41.27
CA ASP A 472 -6.97 12.43 -40.30
C ASP A 472 -6.90 10.94 -39.86
N SER A 473 -6.98 10.46 -38.62
CA SER A 473 -7.35 10.95 -37.30
C SER A 473 -6.37 10.33 -36.28
N ARG A 474 -5.99 11.07 -35.22
CA ARG A 474 -5.25 10.47 -34.09
C ARG A 474 -6.14 9.43 -33.43
N GLN A 475 -5.71 8.18 -33.40
CA GLN A 475 -6.43 7.13 -32.70
C GLN A 475 -5.83 6.97 -31.31
N GLN A 476 -6.59 7.38 -30.29
CA GLN A 476 -6.20 7.26 -28.89
C GLN A 476 -6.97 6.13 -28.21
N VAL A 477 -6.24 5.33 -27.42
CA VAL A 477 -6.78 4.32 -26.52
C VAL A 477 -6.36 4.69 -25.11
N ASP A 478 -7.33 4.90 -24.23
CA ASP A 478 -7.04 5.08 -22.81
C ASP A 478 -6.77 3.70 -22.19
N VAL A 479 -5.59 3.56 -21.58
CA VAL A 479 -5.10 2.33 -20.94
C VAL A 479 -5.50 2.31 -19.47
N ARG A 480 -5.31 3.45 -18.78
CA ARG A 480 -5.62 3.60 -17.36
C ARG A 480 -6.04 5.03 -17.07
N GLU A 481 -7.10 5.19 -16.30
CA GLU A 481 -7.46 6.42 -15.62
C GLU A 481 -7.70 6.08 -14.15
N SER A 482 -6.89 6.64 -13.26
CA SER A 482 -7.04 6.40 -11.83
C SER A 482 -6.94 7.68 -11.04
N GLU A 483 -7.71 7.75 -9.97
CA GLU A 483 -7.69 8.86 -9.02
C GLU A 483 -7.74 8.30 -7.60
N PHE A 484 -6.89 8.86 -6.74
CA PHE A 484 -6.89 8.61 -5.32
C PHE A 484 -7.01 9.94 -4.59
N THR A 485 -7.99 10.06 -3.70
CA THR A 485 -8.14 11.19 -2.78
C THR A 485 -7.95 10.71 -1.35
N LEU A 486 -7.27 11.53 -0.55
CA LEU A 486 -7.04 11.33 0.88
C LEU A 486 -7.29 12.65 1.61
N GLY A 487 -8.33 12.67 2.45
CA GLY A 487 -8.57 13.73 3.41
C GLY A 487 -8.27 13.25 4.83
N ILE A 488 -7.55 14.05 5.60
CA ILE A 488 -7.28 13.78 7.01
C ILE A 488 -7.57 15.03 7.83
N ASP A 489 -8.37 14.86 8.89
CA ASP A 489 -8.47 15.81 9.99
C ASP A 489 -7.94 15.14 11.25
N SER A 490 -6.95 15.75 11.90
CA SER A 490 -6.34 15.20 13.10
C SER A 490 -6.14 16.29 14.15
N ALA A 491 -6.26 15.89 15.42
CA ALA A 491 -5.97 16.77 16.54
C ALA A 491 -5.33 16.01 17.69
N TYR A 492 -4.35 16.65 18.32
CA TYR A 492 -3.75 16.22 19.58
C TYR A 492 -3.88 17.32 20.63
N ILE A 493 -4.55 17.01 21.73
CA ILE A 493 -4.78 17.94 22.83
C ILE A 493 -4.17 17.36 24.10
N GLN A 494 -3.11 17.99 24.60
CA GLN A 494 -2.51 17.63 25.88
C GLN A 494 -3.10 18.49 27.00
N TYR A 495 -3.52 17.84 28.09
CA TYR A 495 -4.03 18.50 29.28
C TYR A 495 -2.92 18.70 30.32
N LYS A 496 -3.12 19.68 31.21
CA LYS A 496 -2.16 20.00 32.29
C LYS A 496 -1.88 18.83 33.23
N ASP A 497 -2.84 17.94 33.42
CA ASP A 497 -2.71 16.76 34.27
C ASP A 497 -1.93 15.61 33.60
N THR A 498 -1.41 15.81 32.39
CA THR A 498 -0.75 14.83 31.50
C THR A 498 -1.70 13.86 30.79
N SER A 499 -3.02 13.99 30.99
CA SER A 499 -3.99 13.33 30.11
C SER A 499 -3.87 13.89 28.70
N PHE A 500 -4.35 13.15 27.71
CA PHE A 500 -4.41 13.66 26.34
C PHE A 500 -5.64 13.14 25.59
N PHE A 501 -6.01 13.89 24.55
CA PHE A 501 -7.08 13.56 23.63
C PHE A 501 -6.54 13.52 22.20
N LEU A 502 -6.97 12.51 21.45
CA LEU A 502 -6.72 12.35 20.02
C LEU A 502 -8.05 12.34 19.28
N TYR A 503 -8.10 13.09 18.19
CA TYR A 503 -9.12 12.99 17.16
C TYR A 503 -8.46 12.61 15.84
N GLY A 504 -9.09 11.71 15.10
CA GLY A 504 -8.71 11.40 13.74
C GLY A 504 -9.95 11.19 12.89
N LYS A 505 -9.98 11.80 11.72
CA LYS A 505 -10.92 11.50 10.65
C LYS A 505 -10.12 11.28 9.38
N VAL A 506 -10.40 10.18 8.69
CA VAL A 506 -9.74 9.83 7.44
C VAL A 506 -10.84 9.50 6.44
N ASN A 507 -10.88 10.27 5.36
CA ASN A 507 -11.71 9.96 4.21
C ASN A 507 -10.79 9.64 3.02
N ASN A 508 -11.13 8.61 2.27
CA ASN A 508 -10.41 8.28 1.07
C ASN A 508 -11.39 7.83 -0.02
N THR A 509 -11.02 8.10 -1.26
CA THR A 509 -11.60 7.46 -2.42
C THR A 509 -10.49 6.98 -3.33
N TYR A 510 -10.70 5.82 -3.94
CA TYR A 510 -9.88 5.31 -5.02
C TYR A 510 -10.80 4.93 -6.15
N GLN A 511 -10.46 5.33 -7.38
CA GLN A 511 -11.12 4.90 -8.59
C GLN A 511 -10.04 4.54 -9.60
N ASN A 512 -10.22 3.43 -10.30
CA ASN A 512 -9.34 3.01 -11.39
C ASN A 512 -10.19 2.41 -12.51
N GLN A 513 -10.07 2.98 -13.71
CA GLN A 513 -10.55 2.44 -14.96
C GLN A 513 -9.35 1.99 -15.78
N GLY A 514 -9.15 0.70 -15.96
CA GLY A 514 -7.96 0.17 -16.65
C GLY A 514 -7.69 -1.27 -16.24
N PRO A 515 -6.62 -1.92 -16.72
CA PRO A 515 -6.34 -3.30 -16.39
C PRO A 515 -6.02 -3.43 -14.90
N GLU A 516 -6.46 -4.54 -14.33
CA GLU A 516 -6.16 -4.90 -12.94
C GLU A 516 -4.65 -5.12 -12.73
N SER A 517 -4.00 -5.90 -13.61
CA SER A 517 -2.55 -6.07 -13.67
C SER A 517 -2.10 -6.51 -15.07
N PRO A 518 -1.00 -5.97 -15.62
CA PRO A 518 -0.34 -6.43 -16.84
C PRO A 518 0.55 -7.66 -16.63
N LEU A 519 0.62 -8.24 -15.41
CA LEU A 519 1.52 -9.36 -15.07
C LEU A 519 1.00 -10.75 -15.47
N LEU A 520 -0.21 -10.83 -16.03
CA LEU A 520 -0.83 -12.06 -16.51
C LEU A 520 -1.09 -12.05 -18.02
N THR A 521 -0.38 -11.21 -18.77
CA THR A 521 -0.48 -11.13 -20.24
C THR A 521 0.90 -10.95 -20.87
N ASP A 522 1.14 -11.60 -22.01
CA ASP A 522 2.38 -11.48 -22.78
C ASP A 522 2.36 -10.32 -23.79
N LYS A 523 1.32 -9.48 -23.75
CA LYS A 523 1.10 -8.35 -24.65
C LYS A 523 1.38 -7.00 -23.98
N SER A 524 1.79 -6.02 -24.77
CA SER A 524 2.19 -4.70 -24.31
C SER A 524 1.56 -3.58 -25.14
N ALA A 525 1.23 -2.48 -24.46
CA ALA A 525 0.68 -1.26 -25.04
C ALA A 525 1.61 -0.62 -26.10
N LEU A 526 2.92 -0.82 -25.97
CA LEU A 526 3.94 -0.33 -26.91
C LEU A 526 3.91 -1.03 -28.28
N PHE A 527 3.22 -2.16 -28.37
CA PHE A 527 3.11 -2.98 -29.58
C PHE A 527 1.68 -3.04 -30.12
N LEU A 528 0.80 -2.13 -29.68
CA LEU A 528 -0.54 -1.99 -30.24
C LEU A 528 -0.47 -1.46 -31.69
N GLU A 529 -0.86 -2.30 -32.65
CA GLU A 529 -0.91 -1.90 -34.07
C GLU A 529 -2.23 -1.21 -34.45
N SER A 530 -3.30 -1.47 -33.69
CA SER A 530 -4.62 -0.84 -33.87
C SER A 530 -5.37 -0.70 -32.54
N PRO A 531 -6.33 0.25 -32.41
CA PRO A 531 -7.15 0.38 -31.21
C PRO A 531 -7.99 -0.88 -30.91
N SER A 532 -8.45 -1.57 -31.94
CA SER A 532 -9.19 -2.84 -31.81
C SER A 532 -8.39 -3.95 -31.13
N SER A 533 -7.05 -3.85 -31.11
CA SER A 533 -6.19 -4.82 -30.43
C SER A 533 -6.05 -4.58 -28.92
N ALA A 534 -6.56 -3.46 -28.39
CA ALA A 534 -6.53 -3.15 -26.96
C ALA A 534 -7.21 -4.23 -26.11
N GLU A 535 -8.25 -4.89 -26.62
CA GLU A 535 -8.92 -5.99 -25.94
C GLU A 535 -7.97 -7.18 -25.68
N GLN A 536 -6.97 -7.39 -26.56
CA GLN A 536 -5.99 -8.48 -26.45
C GLN A 536 -4.95 -8.23 -25.35
N LEU A 537 -4.78 -6.98 -24.92
CA LEU A 537 -3.96 -6.63 -23.75
C LEU A 537 -4.64 -6.98 -22.43
N GLY A 538 -5.91 -7.42 -22.47
CA GLY A 538 -6.73 -7.51 -21.27
C GLY A 538 -7.19 -6.14 -20.75
N LEU A 539 -7.05 -5.06 -21.55
CA LEU A 539 -7.55 -3.70 -21.23
C LEU A 539 -9.08 -3.56 -21.32
N GLN A 540 -9.80 -4.65 -21.11
CA GLN A 540 -11.23 -4.58 -20.87
C GLN A 540 -11.44 -3.63 -19.68
N ARG A 541 -12.41 -2.70 -19.76
CA ARG A 541 -12.62 -1.68 -18.72
C ARG A 541 -12.97 -2.38 -17.42
N TYR A 542 -11.96 -2.60 -16.59
CA TYR A 542 -12.10 -2.95 -15.19
C TYR A 542 -12.27 -1.63 -14.45
N GLN A 543 -13.39 -1.51 -13.76
CA GLN A 543 -13.65 -0.41 -12.86
C GLN A 543 -13.47 -0.94 -11.45
N ASP A 544 -12.47 -0.43 -10.73
CA ASP A 544 -12.29 -0.66 -9.30
C ASP A 544 -12.51 0.65 -8.57
N SER A 545 -13.31 0.61 -7.53
CA SER A 545 -13.56 1.74 -6.68
C SER A 545 -13.59 1.33 -5.23
N ARG A 546 -13.00 2.16 -4.39
CA ARG A 546 -12.93 1.95 -2.95
C ARG A 546 -13.20 3.27 -2.27
N PHE A 547 -13.83 3.22 -1.11
CA PHE A 547 -13.96 4.40 -0.28
C PHE A 547 -13.84 4.04 1.19
N MET A 548 -13.50 5.05 1.97
CA MET A 548 -13.42 5.01 3.42
C MET A 548 -13.86 6.36 3.96
N ASP A 549 -14.66 6.36 5.02
CA ASP A 549 -14.99 7.54 5.84
C ASP A 549 -15.00 7.11 7.31
N ASP A 550 -13.82 7.17 7.91
CA ASP A 550 -13.55 6.64 9.23
C ASP A 550 -13.23 7.79 10.19
N SER A 551 -13.72 7.71 11.41
CA SER A 551 -13.42 8.70 12.46
C SER A 551 -13.29 8.05 13.82
N SER A 552 -12.42 8.61 14.65
CA SER A 552 -12.19 8.13 15.99
C SER A 552 -11.82 9.25 16.95
N SER A 553 -12.17 9.04 18.21
CA SER A 553 -11.81 9.88 19.35
C SER A 553 -11.26 9.00 20.45
N TYR A 554 -10.13 9.37 20.99
CA TYR A 554 -9.46 8.64 22.07
C TYR A 554 -9.04 9.60 23.17
N PHE A 555 -9.41 9.28 24.41
CA PHE A 555 -8.95 9.99 25.59
C PHE A 555 -8.13 9.04 26.45
N SER A 556 -6.91 9.45 26.77
CA SER A 556 -6.05 8.76 27.72
C SER A 556 -5.93 9.59 28.98
N ALA A 557 -6.39 9.04 30.09
CA ALA A 557 -6.25 9.66 31.40
C ALA A 557 -4.82 9.50 31.93
N ALA A 558 -4.33 10.54 32.61
CA ALA A 558 -3.05 10.48 33.30
C ALA A 558 -2.98 9.34 34.33
N THR A 559 -1.78 8.83 34.59
CA THR A 559 -1.56 7.84 35.65
C THR A 559 -2.01 8.38 37.02
N GLY A 560 -2.87 7.64 37.71
CA GLY A 560 -3.44 8.06 39.00
C GLY A 560 -4.62 9.03 38.90
N SER A 561 -5.05 9.40 37.68
CA SER A 561 -6.28 10.17 37.46
C SER A 561 -7.52 9.37 37.84
N ASN A 562 -8.56 10.06 38.32
CA ASN A 562 -9.87 9.48 38.59
C ASN A 562 -10.76 9.41 37.33
N LYS A 563 -10.30 9.96 36.20
CA LYS A 563 -11.01 9.89 34.91
C LYS A 563 -10.68 8.55 34.23
N PRO A 564 -11.67 7.84 33.68
CA PRO A 564 -11.40 6.67 32.87
C PRO A 564 -10.89 7.08 31.47
N SER A 565 -9.88 6.38 30.97
CA SER A 565 -9.54 6.41 29.53
C SER A 565 -10.67 5.76 28.72
N TRP A 566 -10.90 6.25 27.50
CA TRP A 566 -11.94 5.73 26.62
C TRP A 566 -11.56 5.91 25.16
N ILE A 567 -12.16 5.09 24.30
CA ILE A 567 -11.96 5.12 22.85
C ILE A 567 -13.30 4.92 22.17
N ASN A 568 -13.55 5.70 21.12
CA ASN A 568 -14.72 5.58 20.26
C ASN A 568 -14.27 5.66 18.80
N GLY A 569 -14.89 4.89 17.92
CA GLY A 569 -14.58 4.89 16.51
C GLY A 569 -15.81 4.51 15.69
N ILE A 570 -15.90 5.05 14.49
CA ILE A 570 -16.90 4.69 13.48
C ILE A 570 -16.14 4.51 12.18
N SER A 571 -16.44 3.44 11.46
CA SER A 571 -15.88 3.18 10.14
C SER A 571 -17.00 2.91 9.15
N HIS A 572 -16.85 3.45 7.94
CA HIS A 572 -17.68 3.14 6.79
C HIS A 572 -16.76 2.95 5.58
N GLN A 573 -16.56 1.69 5.23
CA GLN A 573 -15.69 1.31 4.12
C GLN A 573 -16.46 0.55 3.07
N GLY A 574 -16.11 0.77 1.82
CA GLY A 574 -16.69 0.03 0.71
C GLY A 574 -15.68 -0.28 -0.39
N TYR A 575 -15.96 -1.38 -1.07
CA TYR A 575 -15.22 -1.86 -2.22
C TYR A 575 -16.23 -2.24 -3.29
N ARG A 576 -16.00 -1.79 -4.51
CA ARG A 576 -16.76 -2.23 -5.68
C ARG A 576 -15.83 -2.44 -6.85
N TYR A 577 -15.98 -3.56 -7.54
CA TYR A 577 -15.42 -3.69 -8.88
C TYR A 577 -16.36 -4.35 -9.86
N ASP A 578 -16.20 -3.99 -11.13
CA ASP A 578 -16.94 -4.52 -12.25
C ASP A 578 -15.97 -4.84 -13.41
N LEU A 579 -15.93 -6.10 -13.83
CA LEU A 579 -15.25 -6.57 -15.03
C LEU A 579 -16.21 -6.47 -16.21
N THR A 580 -15.85 -5.68 -17.22
CA THR A 580 -16.60 -5.61 -18.48
C THR A 580 -15.98 -6.49 -19.58
N GLY A 581 -16.83 -6.90 -20.53
CA GLY A 581 -16.54 -7.70 -21.73
C GLY A 581 -15.81 -9.05 -21.56
N ASN A 582 -15.09 -9.50 -22.59
CA ASN A 582 -14.66 -10.90 -22.78
C ASN A 582 -13.26 -11.21 -22.18
N SER A 583 -12.91 -10.61 -21.04
CA SER A 583 -11.54 -10.61 -20.47
C SER A 583 -11.11 -11.95 -19.84
N LEU A 584 -9.97 -11.96 -19.13
CA LEU A 584 -9.23 -13.03 -18.43
C LEU A 584 -10.05 -13.86 -17.40
N VAL A 585 -11.32 -14.10 -17.67
CA VAL A 585 -12.27 -14.68 -16.74
C VAL A 585 -12.34 -16.20 -16.90
N THR A 586 -12.51 -16.86 -15.78
CA THR A 586 -12.81 -18.28 -15.65
C THR A 586 -14.25 -18.43 -15.15
N LYS A 587 -14.79 -19.66 -15.11
CA LYS A 587 -16.08 -19.93 -14.45
C LYS A 587 -16.09 -19.53 -12.97
N ARG A 588 -14.91 -19.44 -12.34
CA ARG A 588 -14.74 -19.01 -10.94
C ARG A 588 -14.30 -17.56 -10.79
N THR A 589 -14.26 -16.78 -11.87
CA THR A 589 -13.98 -15.34 -11.75
C THR A 589 -15.20 -14.62 -11.21
N VAL A 590 -14.99 -13.83 -10.16
CA VAL A 590 -15.99 -12.86 -9.72
C VAL A 590 -15.96 -11.70 -10.71
N LYS A 591 -17.05 -11.50 -11.44
CA LYS A 591 -17.19 -10.48 -12.50
C LYS A 591 -17.64 -9.15 -11.94
N SER A 592 -18.47 -9.17 -10.92
CA SER A 592 -18.92 -7.98 -10.21
C SER A 592 -18.90 -8.30 -8.73
N TYR A 593 -18.43 -7.36 -7.93
CA TYR A 593 -18.40 -7.49 -6.48
C TYR A 593 -18.65 -6.14 -5.86
N GLU A 594 -19.42 -6.16 -4.79
CA GLU A 594 -19.63 -5.01 -3.93
C GLU A 594 -19.59 -5.49 -2.49
N ARG A 595 -18.91 -4.73 -1.64
CA ARG A 595 -18.99 -4.87 -0.19
C ARG A 595 -19.05 -3.50 0.46
N ASP A 596 -20.01 -3.32 1.36
CA ASP A 596 -20.21 -2.11 2.17
C ASP A 596 -20.27 -2.53 3.64
N VAL A 597 -19.35 -2.01 4.44
CA VAL A 597 -19.18 -2.40 5.83
C VAL A 597 -19.21 -1.17 6.71
N ARG A 598 -19.97 -1.27 7.81
CA ARG A 598 -20.02 -0.25 8.86
C ARG A 598 -19.68 -0.87 10.19
N SER A 599 -18.87 -0.18 10.98
CA SER A 599 -18.58 -0.57 12.36
C SER A 599 -18.69 0.61 13.32
N ILE A 600 -18.99 0.29 14.58
CA ILE A 600 -18.84 1.19 15.72
C ILE A 600 -17.93 0.45 16.68
N TYR A 601 -16.78 1.04 16.97
CA TYR A 601 -15.66 0.42 17.68
C TYR A 601 -16.09 -0.50 18.84
N PRO A 602 -15.61 -1.76 18.90
CA PRO A 602 -14.89 -2.52 17.86
C PRO A 602 -15.83 -3.44 17.05
N GLU A 603 -17.14 -3.17 17.02
CA GLU A 603 -18.16 -4.08 16.51
C GLU A 603 -18.64 -3.71 15.10
N VAL A 604 -18.66 -4.70 14.20
CA VAL A 604 -19.35 -4.58 12.91
C VAL A 604 -20.85 -4.44 13.16
N LYS A 605 -21.46 -3.41 12.56
CA LYS A 605 -22.90 -3.12 12.67
C LYS A 605 -23.68 -3.52 11.41
N SER A 606 -23.03 -3.44 10.25
CA SER A 606 -23.57 -3.97 8.99
C SER A 606 -22.44 -4.41 8.08
N ASP A 607 -22.64 -5.50 7.35
CA ASP A 607 -21.74 -5.99 6.31
C ASP A 607 -22.61 -6.52 5.16
N PHE A 608 -22.69 -5.73 4.09
CA PHE A 608 -23.44 -6.09 2.89
C PHE A 608 -22.46 -6.49 1.82
N GLN A 609 -22.64 -7.67 1.24
CA GLN A 609 -21.77 -8.18 0.20
C GLN A 609 -22.60 -8.76 -0.95
N THR A 610 -22.21 -8.45 -2.18
CA THR A 610 -22.78 -9.05 -3.39
C THR A 610 -21.67 -9.60 -4.28
N ILE A 611 -21.90 -10.76 -4.86
CA ILE A 611 -21.01 -11.43 -5.82
C ILE A 611 -21.82 -11.71 -7.07
N ASN A 612 -21.41 -11.16 -8.20
CA ASN A 612 -22.11 -11.26 -9.48
C ASN A 612 -23.60 -10.85 -9.38
N GLY A 613 -23.91 -9.82 -8.58
CA GLY A 613 -25.27 -9.35 -8.32
C GLY A 613 -26.09 -10.21 -7.35
N VAL A 614 -25.52 -11.29 -6.82
CA VAL A 614 -26.17 -12.15 -5.82
C VAL A 614 -25.69 -11.77 -4.43
N SER A 615 -26.61 -11.43 -3.52
CA SER A 615 -26.27 -11.16 -2.12
C SER A 615 -25.69 -12.40 -1.44
N VAL A 616 -24.59 -12.21 -0.73
CA VAL A 616 -24.04 -13.22 0.17
C VAL A 616 -24.91 -13.21 1.45
N PRO A 617 -25.44 -14.37 1.90
CA PRO A 617 -26.25 -14.45 3.12
C PRO A 617 -25.54 -13.82 4.32
N ASP A 618 -26.28 -13.02 5.10
CA ASP A 618 -25.72 -12.07 6.08
C ASP A 618 -24.71 -12.69 7.05
N LEU A 619 -23.55 -12.05 7.18
CA LEU A 619 -22.59 -12.31 8.25
C LEU A 619 -23.08 -11.71 9.59
N VAL A 620 -23.76 -10.55 9.56
CA VAL A 620 -24.38 -9.90 10.73
C VAL A 620 -25.54 -8.99 10.29
N ARG A 621 -26.81 -9.36 10.59
CA ARG A 621 -27.91 -8.38 10.71
C ARG A 621 -28.15 -8.09 12.18
N ILE A 622 -27.61 -6.98 12.68
CA ILE A 622 -28.11 -6.41 13.94
C ILE A 622 -29.23 -5.44 13.55
N ASN A 623 -30.44 -5.69 14.04
CA ASN A 623 -31.54 -4.73 13.96
C ASN A 623 -31.01 -3.38 14.46
N SER A 624 -30.97 -2.39 13.57
CA SER A 624 -30.67 -1.02 13.95
C SER A 624 -31.74 -0.57 14.94
N ASP A 625 -31.37 -0.44 16.22
CA ASP A 625 -32.12 0.41 17.13
C ASP A 625 -31.85 1.86 16.71
N PRO A 626 -32.84 2.61 16.19
CA PRO A 626 -32.66 4.00 15.76
C PRO A 626 -32.32 4.95 16.92
N ASN A 627 -32.36 4.48 18.17
CA ASN A 627 -32.24 5.32 19.37
C ASN A 627 -30.86 5.37 20.03
N HIS A 628 -29.80 4.87 19.38
CA HIS A 628 -28.45 5.22 19.85
C HIS A 628 -28.19 6.68 19.49
N ARG A 629 -28.45 7.55 20.48
CA ARG A 629 -28.10 8.97 20.46
C ARG A 629 -26.73 9.13 19.82
N ARG A 630 -26.69 9.83 18.67
CA ARG A 630 -25.51 10.55 18.24
C ARG A 630 -25.02 11.34 19.45
N ILE A 631 -24.00 10.87 20.15
CA ILE A 631 -23.13 11.78 20.88
C ILE A 631 -22.23 12.35 19.78
N GLY A 632 -22.83 13.19 18.94
CA GLY A 632 -22.07 14.14 18.19
C GLY A 632 -21.37 14.99 19.24
N VAL A 633 -20.07 14.81 19.37
CA VAL A 633 -19.25 15.99 19.57
C VAL A 633 -19.58 16.83 18.35
N GLU A 634 -20.41 17.86 18.51
CA GLU A 634 -20.72 18.78 17.42
C GLU A 634 -19.38 19.17 16.78
N ALA A 635 -19.31 19.32 15.45
CA ALA A 635 -18.08 19.80 14.79
C ALA A 635 -17.54 21.09 15.46
N ALA A 636 -18.43 21.87 16.09
CA ALA A 636 -18.15 23.01 16.95
C ALA A 636 -17.34 22.73 18.23
N GLN A 637 -17.15 21.48 18.64
CA GLN A 637 -16.36 21.08 19.83
C GLN A 637 -15.04 20.37 19.46
N ALA A 638 -14.92 19.83 18.24
CA ALA A 638 -13.68 19.21 17.76
C ALA A 638 -12.79 20.19 16.95
N ILE A 639 -13.37 21.26 16.39
CA ILE A 639 -12.67 22.20 15.50
C ILE A 639 -12.53 23.61 16.10
N CYS A 640 -13.23 23.91 17.20
CA CYS A 640 -13.10 25.19 17.88
C CYS A 640 -12.06 25.12 19.00
N VAL A 641 -10.85 25.58 18.71
CA VAL A 641 -9.97 26.12 19.75
C VAL A 641 -10.68 27.34 20.33
N SER A 642 -11.11 27.25 21.59
CA SER A 642 -11.59 28.39 22.35
C SER A 642 -10.52 29.49 22.37
N GLN A 643 -10.80 30.68 21.83
CA GLN A 643 -10.01 31.87 22.18
C GLN A 643 -10.45 32.40 23.55
N PRO A 644 -9.52 32.93 24.36
CA PRO A 644 -9.87 33.65 25.57
C PRO A 644 -10.57 34.97 25.19
N HIS A 645 -11.72 35.27 25.82
CA HIS A 645 -12.50 36.52 25.73
C HIS A 645 -13.61 36.68 24.66
N GLY A 646 -14.34 35.61 24.34
CA GLY A 646 -15.79 35.72 24.09
C GLY A 646 -16.27 36.60 22.92
N ARG A 647 -15.59 36.59 21.76
CA ARG A 647 -16.15 37.13 20.51
C ARG A 647 -16.29 36.02 19.45
N VAL A 648 -17.46 35.96 18.84
CA VAL A 648 -17.86 35.00 17.81
C VAL A 648 -17.43 35.53 16.44
N LEU A 649 -16.71 34.73 15.65
CA LEU A 649 -16.68 34.84 14.20
C LEU A 649 -17.29 33.55 13.63
N GLU A 650 -18.21 33.72 12.69
CA GLU A 650 -18.98 32.66 12.03
C GLU A 650 -18.04 31.61 11.43
N CYS A 651 -18.18 30.36 11.89
CA CYS A 651 -17.55 29.22 11.25
C CYS A 651 -18.18 29.04 9.86
N ALA A 652 -17.36 28.86 8.83
CA ALA A 652 -17.82 28.69 7.46
C ALA A 652 -18.89 27.59 7.39
N SER A 653 -20.10 27.97 7.01
CA SER A 653 -21.18 27.06 6.67
C SER A 653 -20.86 26.37 5.34
N GLY A 654 -20.56 25.07 5.40
CA GLY A 654 -20.48 24.15 4.27
C GLY A 654 -21.14 22.85 4.65
#